data_AF-A0A5C9ER52-F1
#
_entry.id   AF-A0A5C9ER52-F1
#
_cell.length_a   1.000
_cell.length_b   1.000
_cell.length_c   1.000
_cell.angle_alpha   90.00
_cell.angle_beta   90.00
_cell.angle_gamma   90.00
#
_symmetry.space_group_name_H-M   'P 1'
#
loop_
_entity.id
_entity.type
_entity.pdbx_description
1 polymer ?
#
loop_
_entity_poly.entity_id
_entity_poly.type
_entity_poly.pdbx_seq_one_letter_code
_entity_poly.pdbx_strand_id
1 'polypeptide(L)'
;MVELEEQLLSSGISKKKAVGVILIVGILISALLFSVTLINLFFDTQRLEPNENLIGAIPQDPILTTPPIPWDPSILADLIDPDDFADWLDDLDIDLTEEQLQDLLDDLLEQYSDMIDGNIDDLDLSLFAGLIGAFLLSDIEVFRVYDYDNIDSVSGRLWKYECFDQFTGTTWESTSPLSNFNFYPYSEYISKHSGQDNFTLNMPLSPDQTGFSSFVIPNLFPNPYIMENSVNMNVSGIIDPSETRLSKTEFNSTTLTLEFLSTGNFTMSYELFGLDLPTFTEINNSAVDEIYTPTTIRNRYIQLPPDISTYLSAHPNFESHYNTLDDIIQSSDNAAMVAYKIINYLESNFAFNPAAAFSNPAPSGTDIVEWFCQTQEGVWSDFVSAFCAFSRAFGVASRFVDGYNSRNLEEIFDPAEGKNALLIKQANIYNWAEVYVPTSTDGSGNWVQVDVCENLSPINATTNFNISVSTNFTEGYRNIGNVANISATLTSINQSVANRIITFRDESMGLIINTVSTDQNGNAWTTINLDSSQTIGLHTISASYSTAVNYTFYMINGTNTTIDLYLTSVSPSTVNLSQTPSVNIQGYLEDPVSGNRVTAAVISFLLFDKGSPAPIAGALTPPGGITDTNGQFDLALSIDTSLPSGEYEIRADFNGSWLSGPTYPFINDSSNRADINLTKEQTYSVWFYMNDIEANNYNSPIVLRSSSLELKALLLNESGGAVAGQNITFLDDSNVIIGQAQTNLSGYAIFNFNIDNTIPAGPNQLHARYGNTANSSYFILNAPINHTFITFPQPNSISKVPSDGMTFNISGFLYDNQSNPVKYGLSSLIMFDGGTDVSHFLTLESGSLYSDLNGYIYQEYSVSDSTPSKNYTLQLIFDGIFLYPDPFLFNFSGYSINFSSIRNGDYDLEVYDPNNITILFEVNGTPTRSYFDDSNPPRSYNKGDIIGFSVDIFNETGRVDFDTVELYDVDQGNQLIGSYTFDGSETPDGHYTFAIDTSETGWHAGLHQIRVTWGNMGVYNSTYVIIDEPASITIDQSSLTVQRGVDGFIISGNVYDPLSTYDLRGFEVGIYLFDSNNQDVSNQFNFNFGSSQNMIIDNNGDFSFSINSIDSDTLLQGEYSIRIDFNGTISAPGIDLTNGMVHFTSSPLSINLTAGTNIIQQDFYTLIYENQYPAYWVDTDTLIVVGNLTWDNSTGISGMYINVTIKDLNGNTIASNNSVQTDSFGGFNVSLYIDPAEPWPSLRSDSEIWVYFDPTYNNLDYIIASNEEFT
;
A
#
# COMPACT_ATOMS: atom_id res chain seq x y z
N MET A 1 17.59 -28.87 -17.65
CA MET A 1 17.58 -27.76 -18.61
C MET A 1 17.42 -28.19 -20.06
N VAL A 2 18.01 -29.31 -20.51
CA VAL A 2 17.92 -29.77 -21.93
C VAL A 2 16.49 -30.13 -22.38
N GLU A 3 15.60 -30.55 -21.48
CA GLU A 3 14.18 -30.83 -21.82
C GLU A 3 13.30 -29.58 -21.96
N LEU A 4 13.77 -28.39 -21.55
CA LEU A 4 13.01 -27.13 -21.66
C LEU A 4 13.21 -26.44 -23.02
N GLU A 5 14.38 -26.58 -23.65
CA GLU A 5 14.72 -25.92 -24.92
C GLU A 5 13.98 -26.51 -26.14
N GLU A 6 13.80 -27.84 -26.17
CA GLU A 6 13.23 -28.51 -27.35
C GLU A 6 11.70 -28.27 -27.49
N GLN A 7 11.02 -27.89 -26.40
CA GLN A 7 9.57 -27.68 -26.40
C GLN A 7 9.15 -26.23 -26.65
N LEU A 8 9.99 -25.24 -26.31
CA LEU A 8 9.70 -23.82 -26.57
C LEU A 8 9.63 -23.50 -28.07
N LEU A 9 10.41 -24.20 -28.89
CA LEU A 9 10.52 -23.99 -30.34
C LEU A 9 9.45 -24.71 -31.19
N SER A 10 8.54 -25.48 -30.59
CA SER A 10 7.46 -26.17 -31.32
C SER A 10 6.21 -25.30 -31.50
N SER A 11 5.62 -25.30 -32.70
CA SER A 11 4.45 -24.49 -33.07
C SER A 11 3.15 -25.06 -32.48
N GLY A 12 2.74 -24.55 -31.31
CA GLY A 12 1.45 -24.83 -30.67
C GLY A 12 1.41 -24.39 -29.20
N ILE A 13 0.31 -23.77 -28.76
CA ILE A 13 0.06 -23.38 -27.36
C ILE A 13 -0.55 -24.59 -26.62
N SER A 14 0.10 -25.07 -25.57
CA SER A 14 -0.42 -26.12 -24.68
C SER A 14 -0.52 -25.60 -23.24
N LYS A 15 -1.43 -26.17 -22.42
CA LYS A 15 -1.58 -25.80 -21.00
C LYS A 15 -0.26 -25.84 -20.21
N LYS A 16 0.65 -26.76 -20.53
CA LYS A 16 1.98 -26.82 -19.90
C LYS A 16 2.93 -25.70 -20.34
N LYS A 17 2.77 -25.18 -21.57
CA LYS A 17 3.51 -24.00 -22.08
C LYS A 17 3.03 -22.71 -21.39
N ALA A 18 1.72 -22.57 -21.15
CA ALA A 18 1.18 -21.46 -20.37
C ALA A 18 1.71 -21.48 -18.93
N VAL A 19 1.72 -22.64 -18.28
CA VAL A 19 2.30 -22.79 -16.93
C VAL A 19 3.81 -22.51 -16.93
N GLY A 20 4.56 -22.94 -17.94
CA GLY A 20 6.00 -22.64 -18.06
C GLY A 20 6.31 -21.16 -18.29
N VAL A 21 5.48 -20.45 -19.06
CA VAL A 21 5.59 -19.00 -19.24
C VAL A 21 5.23 -18.27 -17.96
N ILE A 22 4.16 -18.69 -17.25
CA ILE A 22 3.78 -18.14 -15.95
C ILE A 22 4.91 -18.34 -14.91
N LEU A 23 5.57 -19.49 -14.90
CA LEU A 23 6.69 -19.77 -13.98
C LEU A 23 7.93 -18.94 -14.32
N ILE A 24 8.23 -18.73 -15.61
CA ILE A 24 9.35 -17.86 -16.04
C ILE A 24 9.05 -16.39 -15.74
N VAL A 25 7.81 -15.94 -15.96
CA VAL A 25 7.35 -14.59 -15.61
C VAL A 25 7.39 -14.41 -14.09
N GLY A 26 6.96 -15.39 -13.30
CA GLY A 26 7.07 -15.38 -11.84
C GLY A 26 8.52 -15.30 -11.37
N ILE A 27 9.43 -16.11 -11.95
CA ILE A 27 10.87 -16.04 -11.62
C ILE A 27 11.48 -14.70 -12.04
N LEU A 28 11.08 -14.12 -13.17
CA LEU A 28 11.55 -12.81 -13.62
C LEU A 28 10.99 -11.67 -12.76
N ILE A 29 9.74 -11.75 -12.30
CA ILE A 29 9.14 -10.79 -11.36
C ILE A 29 9.80 -10.90 -9.99
N SER A 30 10.04 -12.11 -9.48
CA SER A 30 10.76 -12.32 -8.22
C SER A 30 12.23 -11.90 -8.33
N ALA A 31 12.89 -12.13 -9.46
CA ALA A 31 14.24 -11.64 -9.69
C ALA A 31 14.28 -10.11 -9.82
N LEU A 32 13.26 -9.50 -10.45
CA LEU A 32 13.10 -8.05 -10.55
C LEU A 32 12.84 -7.44 -9.17
N LEU A 33 11.89 -7.98 -8.40
CA LEU A 33 11.60 -7.60 -7.01
C LEU A 33 12.84 -7.76 -6.14
N PHE A 34 13.51 -8.91 -6.18
CA PHE A 34 14.75 -9.12 -5.44
C PHE A 34 15.84 -8.15 -5.87
N SER A 35 15.96 -7.82 -7.16
CA SER A 35 16.91 -6.80 -7.62
C SER A 35 16.50 -5.37 -7.25
N VAL A 36 15.20 -5.05 -7.15
CA VAL A 36 14.71 -3.75 -6.66
C VAL A 36 14.95 -3.64 -5.16
N THR A 37 14.71 -4.69 -4.37
CA THR A 37 15.05 -4.76 -2.95
C THR A 37 16.56 -4.67 -2.73
N LEU A 38 17.36 -5.35 -3.57
CA LEU A 38 18.83 -5.30 -3.50
C LEU A 38 19.37 -3.93 -3.94
N ILE A 39 18.77 -3.28 -4.95
CA ILE A 39 19.11 -1.92 -5.39
C ILE A 39 18.73 -0.90 -4.32
N ASN A 40 17.58 -1.04 -3.66
CA ASN A 40 17.18 -0.22 -2.51
C ASN A 40 18.09 -0.44 -1.28
N LEU A 41 18.69 -1.63 -1.14
CA LEU A 41 19.69 -1.93 -0.11
C LEU A 41 21.08 -1.33 -0.43
N PHE A 42 21.40 -1.09 -1.71
CA PHE A 42 22.72 -0.59 -2.16
C PHE A 42 22.75 0.91 -2.50
N PHE A 43 21.61 1.51 -2.84
CA PHE A 43 21.49 2.94 -3.10
C PHE A 43 20.64 3.55 -2.01
N ASP A 44 21.33 4.01 -0.99
CA ASP A 44 20.78 4.75 0.13
C ASP A 44 20.03 5.99 -0.37
N THR A 45 18.73 5.82 -0.62
CA THR A 45 17.74 6.88 -0.49
C THR A 45 16.89 6.56 0.72
N GLN A 46 17.54 6.41 1.89
CA GLN A 46 16.88 6.84 3.11
C GLN A 46 16.49 8.30 2.91
N ARG A 47 15.22 8.51 2.59
CA ARG A 47 14.54 9.75 2.95
C ARG A 47 14.75 9.85 4.46
N LEU A 48 15.50 10.87 4.89
CA LEU A 48 15.69 11.17 6.31
C LEU A 48 14.33 11.09 6.99
N GLU A 49 14.23 10.29 8.06
CA GLU A 49 13.07 10.31 8.94
C GLU A 49 12.75 11.77 9.32
N PRO A 50 11.49 12.20 9.23
CA PRO A 50 11.13 13.56 9.56
C PRO A 50 11.06 13.77 11.08
N ASN A 51 12.18 13.66 11.83
CA ASN A 51 12.28 14.32 13.16
C ASN A 51 13.66 14.54 13.79
N GLU A 52 14.80 14.44 13.08
CA GLU A 52 16.11 14.68 13.73
C GLU A 52 16.53 16.17 13.89
N ASN A 53 15.62 17.14 13.80
CA ASN A 53 15.96 18.56 14.07
C ASN A 53 15.59 19.03 15.48
N LEU A 54 16.11 18.34 16.50
CA LEU A 54 16.21 18.84 17.87
C LEU A 54 17.49 19.67 18.08
N ILE A 55 17.61 20.80 17.37
CA ILE A 55 18.65 21.79 17.68
C ILE A 55 18.22 22.58 18.93
N GLY A 56 18.49 22.02 20.12
CA GLY A 56 18.41 22.77 21.38
C GLY A 56 18.16 21.99 22.68
N ALA A 57 17.90 20.68 22.66
CA ALA A 57 17.66 19.91 23.88
C ALA A 57 18.98 19.55 24.60
N ILE A 58 18.97 19.65 25.93
CA ILE A 58 20.12 19.33 26.80
C ILE A 58 20.29 17.79 26.81
N PRO A 59 21.50 17.25 26.60
CA PRO A 59 21.71 15.83 26.31
C PRO A 59 21.54 14.96 27.55
N GLN A 60 20.38 14.32 27.68
CA GLN A 60 20.20 12.98 28.26
C GLN A 60 18.90 12.41 27.70
N ASP A 61 18.93 11.84 26.50
CA ASP A 61 17.93 10.84 26.13
C ASP A 61 18.62 9.47 26.01
N PRO A 62 17.98 8.43 26.59
CA PRO A 62 18.45 7.05 26.53
C PRO A 62 18.43 6.54 25.09
N ILE A 63 19.21 5.50 24.84
CA ILE A 63 19.19 4.69 23.61
C ILE A 63 17.73 4.43 23.22
N LEU A 64 17.36 4.70 21.95
CA LEU A 64 16.09 4.28 21.35
C LEU A 64 16.06 2.73 21.30
N THR A 65 15.75 2.11 22.43
CA THR A 65 15.01 0.84 22.43
C THR A 65 13.58 1.21 22.09
N THR A 66 12.99 0.58 21.08
CA THR A 66 11.55 0.67 20.81
C THR A 66 10.81 0.58 22.15
N PRO A 67 10.03 1.61 22.54
CA PRO A 67 9.30 1.55 23.80
C PRO A 67 8.42 0.30 23.77
N PRO A 68 8.33 -0.45 24.89
CA PRO A 68 7.36 -1.53 24.95
C PRO A 68 5.97 -0.96 24.71
N ILE A 69 5.21 -1.63 23.84
CA ILE A 69 3.78 -1.35 23.70
C ILE A 69 3.20 -1.53 25.11
N PRO A 70 2.54 -0.51 25.69
CA PRO A 70 1.98 -0.63 27.01
C PRO A 70 0.68 -1.44 27.00
N TRP A 71 0.48 -2.36 26.04
CA TRP A 71 -0.73 -3.13 25.76
C TRP A 71 -0.31 -4.55 25.35
N ASP A 72 -1.07 -5.56 25.78
CA ASP A 72 -0.72 -6.98 25.60
C ASP A 72 -0.85 -7.40 24.12
N PRO A 73 0.22 -7.87 23.45
CA PRO A 73 0.16 -8.32 22.05
C PRO A 73 -0.82 -9.47 21.80
N SER A 74 -1.18 -10.24 22.83
CA SER A 74 -2.18 -11.32 22.74
C SER A 74 -3.62 -10.80 22.60
N ILE A 75 -3.85 -9.50 22.83
CA ILE A 75 -5.12 -8.83 22.53
C ILE A 75 -5.52 -9.07 21.07
N LEU A 76 -4.58 -9.25 20.15
CA LEU A 76 -4.88 -9.47 18.74
C LEU A 76 -5.52 -10.83 18.43
N ALA A 77 -5.16 -11.87 19.17
CA ALA A 77 -5.80 -13.19 19.05
C ALA A 77 -7.24 -13.18 19.60
N ASP A 78 -7.55 -12.20 20.46
CA ASP A 78 -8.90 -11.94 20.99
C ASP A 78 -9.67 -10.88 20.17
N LEU A 79 -8.98 -10.09 19.33
CA LEU A 79 -9.52 -8.92 18.62
C LEU A 79 -10.42 -9.32 17.45
N ILE A 80 -10.16 -10.51 16.91
CA ILE A 80 -10.84 -11.12 15.78
C ILE A 80 -10.74 -12.63 15.98
N ASP A 81 -11.84 -13.35 16.24
CA ASP A 81 -11.82 -14.81 16.08
C ASP A 81 -11.54 -15.05 14.58
N PRO A 82 -10.39 -15.64 14.20
CA PRO A 82 -10.02 -15.79 12.80
C PRO A 82 -11.09 -16.53 12.00
N ASP A 83 -11.84 -17.43 12.67
CA ASP A 83 -12.95 -18.15 12.07
C ASP A 83 -14.18 -17.22 11.85
N ASP A 84 -14.51 -16.32 12.79
CA ASP A 84 -15.65 -15.39 12.64
C ASP A 84 -15.37 -14.28 11.60
N PHE A 85 -14.12 -13.85 11.45
CA PHE A 85 -13.73 -12.86 10.44
C PHE A 85 -13.57 -13.47 9.06
N ALA A 86 -13.07 -14.69 8.97
CA ALA A 86 -13.14 -15.47 7.74
C ALA A 86 -14.60 -15.71 7.33
N ASP A 87 -15.48 -16.11 8.26
CA ASP A 87 -16.91 -16.29 7.99
C ASP A 87 -17.60 -14.98 7.54
N TRP A 88 -17.20 -13.83 8.10
CA TRP A 88 -17.70 -12.52 7.69
C TRP A 88 -17.20 -12.08 6.31
N LEU A 89 -15.93 -12.32 5.99
CA LEU A 89 -15.36 -12.08 4.65
C LEU A 89 -16.01 -13.00 3.61
N ASP A 90 -16.29 -14.26 3.97
CA ASP A 90 -17.02 -15.23 3.15
C ASP A 90 -18.46 -14.77 2.87
N ASP A 91 -19.16 -14.22 3.88
CA ASP A 91 -20.50 -13.63 3.72
C ASP A 91 -20.49 -12.37 2.81
N LEU A 92 -19.34 -11.73 2.63
CA LEU A 92 -19.10 -10.61 1.71
C LEU A 92 -18.57 -11.02 0.33
N ASP A 93 -18.44 -12.33 0.05
CA ASP A 93 -17.89 -12.89 -1.19
C ASP A 93 -16.41 -12.48 -1.45
N ILE A 94 -15.64 -12.29 -0.37
CA ILE A 94 -14.20 -11.94 -0.40
C ILE A 94 -13.37 -13.18 -0.08
N ASP A 95 -12.77 -13.79 -1.11
CA ASP A 95 -11.97 -15.03 -1.00
C ASP A 95 -10.47 -14.69 -0.89
N LEU A 96 -9.92 -14.64 0.32
CA LEU A 96 -8.48 -14.45 0.61
C LEU A 96 -7.81 -15.78 0.95
N THR A 97 -6.56 -15.97 0.51
CA THR A 97 -5.77 -17.12 0.98
C THR A 97 -5.31 -16.93 2.43
N GLU A 98 -5.00 -18.02 3.13
CA GLU A 98 -4.45 -18.00 4.51
C GLU A 98 -3.18 -17.14 4.62
N GLU A 99 -2.35 -17.11 3.57
CA GLU A 99 -1.15 -16.25 3.47
C GLU A 99 -1.52 -14.77 3.31
N GLN A 100 -2.49 -14.45 2.45
CA GLN A 100 -2.97 -13.07 2.26
C GLN A 100 -3.70 -12.52 3.48
N LEU A 101 -4.42 -13.38 4.22
CA LEU A 101 -5.05 -13.02 5.47
C LEU A 101 -4.00 -12.70 6.54
N GLN A 102 -2.91 -13.47 6.60
CA GLN A 102 -1.82 -13.21 7.54
C GLN A 102 -1.08 -11.92 7.22
N ASP A 103 -0.73 -11.68 5.94
CA ASP A 103 -0.08 -10.44 5.51
C ASP A 103 -0.97 -9.21 5.84
N LEU A 104 -2.28 -9.29 5.58
CA LEU A 104 -3.22 -8.23 5.95
C LEU A 104 -3.26 -8.00 7.47
N LEU A 105 -3.23 -9.06 8.28
CA LEU A 105 -3.21 -8.95 9.74
C LEU A 105 -1.92 -8.30 10.24
N ASP A 106 -0.78 -8.60 9.63
CA ASP A 106 0.52 -8.03 9.97
C ASP A 106 0.57 -6.52 9.61
N ASP A 107 0.02 -6.12 8.46
CA ASP A 107 -0.08 -4.69 8.07
C ASP A 107 -1.03 -3.90 8.99
N LEU A 108 -2.17 -4.51 9.38
CA LEU A 108 -3.10 -3.90 10.33
C LEU A 108 -2.51 -3.76 11.74
N LEU A 109 -1.63 -4.69 12.12
CA LEU A 109 -0.90 -4.68 13.38
C LEU A 109 0.08 -3.52 13.47
N GLU A 110 0.84 -3.29 12.39
CA GLU A 110 1.76 -2.17 12.27
C GLU A 110 0.99 -0.85 12.41
N GLN A 111 -0.08 -0.67 11.62
CA GLN A 111 -0.91 0.53 11.68
C GLN A 111 -1.57 0.76 13.05
N TYR A 112 -1.95 -0.31 13.77
CA TYR A 112 -2.47 -0.20 15.13
C TYR A 112 -1.40 0.19 16.14
N SER A 113 -0.18 -0.35 16.00
CA SER A 113 0.96 0.00 16.84
C SER A 113 1.29 1.49 16.72
N ASP A 114 1.35 1.99 15.48
CA ASP A 114 1.64 3.40 15.19
C ASP A 114 0.59 4.35 15.78
N MET A 115 -0.68 3.93 15.86
CA MET A 115 -1.75 4.73 16.46
C MET A 115 -1.58 4.92 17.99
N ILE A 116 -0.83 4.04 18.68
CA ILE A 116 -0.78 3.99 20.15
C ILE A 116 0.61 4.14 20.77
N ASP A 117 1.69 4.03 19.99
CA ASP A 117 3.08 4.01 20.48
C ASP A 117 3.63 5.38 20.96
N GLY A 118 2.85 6.45 20.78
CA GLY A 118 3.19 7.79 21.20
C GLY A 118 4.16 8.53 20.27
N ASN A 119 4.55 7.94 19.14
CA ASN A 119 5.18 8.62 18.02
C ASN A 119 4.06 9.03 17.05
N ILE A 120 3.87 10.34 16.88
CA ILE A 120 2.74 10.89 16.13
C ILE A 120 3.22 11.09 14.70
N ASP A 121 3.05 10.06 13.88
CA ASP A 121 3.76 9.93 12.60
C ASP A 121 2.78 9.94 11.43
N ASP A 122 2.49 8.76 10.87
CA ASP A 122 1.82 8.59 9.58
C ASP A 122 0.59 7.65 9.69
N LEU A 123 -0.53 8.08 9.12
CA LEU A 123 -1.75 7.30 9.00
C LEU A 123 -1.94 6.88 7.54
N ASP A 124 -1.67 5.62 7.21
CA ASP A 124 -2.00 5.07 5.88
C ASP A 124 -3.49 4.81 5.79
N LEU A 125 -4.18 5.60 4.97
CA LEU A 125 -5.63 5.54 4.88
C LEU A 125 -6.14 4.24 4.24
N SER A 126 -5.33 3.57 3.42
CA SER A 126 -5.69 2.29 2.82
C SER A 126 -5.71 1.16 3.86
N LEU A 127 -4.72 1.14 4.75
CA LEU A 127 -4.64 0.19 5.86
C LEU A 127 -5.62 0.55 6.98
N PHE A 128 -5.73 1.85 7.28
CA PHE A 128 -6.60 2.34 8.34
C PHE A 128 -8.09 2.11 8.06
N ALA A 129 -8.53 2.16 6.80
CA ALA A 129 -9.90 1.77 6.45
C ALA A 129 -10.18 0.29 6.76
N GLY A 130 -9.20 -0.59 6.50
CA GLY A 130 -9.25 -2.00 6.90
C GLY A 130 -9.27 -2.16 8.43
N LEU A 131 -8.47 -1.36 9.14
CA LEU A 131 -8.41 -1.36 10.61
C LEU A 131 -9.75 -0.93 11.24
N ILE A 132 -10.36 0.14 10.74
CA ILE A 132 -11.72 0.55 11.13
C ILE A 132 -12.70 -0.61 10.95
N GLY A 133 -12.64 -1.23 9.78
CA GLY A 133 -13.48 -2.37 9.44
C GLY A 133 -13.34 -3.54 10.42
N ALA A 134 -12.11 -3.87 10.84
CA ALA A 134 -11.82 -4.91 11.80
C ALA A 134 -12.32 -4.54 13.21
N PHE A 135 -12.10 -3.28 13.62
CA PHE A 135 -12.51 -2.80 14.94
C PHE A 135 -14.00 -2.69 15.14
N LEU A 136 -14.80 -2.54 14.08
CA LEU A 136 -16.27 -2.48 14.17
C LEU A 136 -16.90 -3.71 14.85
N LEU A 137 -16.21 -4.83 14.86
CA LEU A 137 -16.62 -6.07 15.51
C LEU A 137 -16.00 -6.27 16.90
N SER A 138 -15.06 -5.42 17.29
CA SER A 138 -14.26 -5.57 18.51
C SER A 138 -15.00 -5.11 19.77
N ASP A 139 -15.02 -5.98 20.78
CA ASP A 139 -15.56 -5.70 22.10
C ASP A 139 -14.52 -5.19 23.11
N ILE A 140 -13.30 -4.94 22.65
CA ILE A 140 -12.15 -4.60 23.50
C ILE A 140 -12.27 -3.17 24.02
N GLU A 141 -12.06 -3.02 25.32
CA GLU A 141 -12.06 -1.75 26.03
C GLU A 141 -10.80 -0.94 25.74
N VAL A 142 -10.98 0.32 25.35
CA VAL A 142 -9.89 1.29 25.18
C VAL A 142 -9.77 2.15 26.44
N PHE A 143 -10.90 2.68 26.92
CA PHE A 143 -10.96 3.40 28.19
C PHE A 143 -12.39 3.50 28.71
N ARG A 144 -12.52 3.82 30.00
CA ARG A 144 -13.78 4.13 30.67
C ARG A 144 -13.79 5.54 31.21
N VAL A 145 -14.96 6.16 31.18
CA VAL A 145 -15.21 7.51 31.70
C VAL A 145 -16.10 7.44 32.94
N TYR A 146 -15.71 8.12 34.02
CA TYR A 146 -16.45 8.26 35.28
C TYR A 146 -16.65 9.73 35.64
N ASP A 147 -17.41 9.94 36.72
CA ASP A 147 -17.58 11.23 37.41
C ASP A 147 -18.20 12.35 36.55
N TYR A 148 -19.01 11.96 35.55
CA TYR A 148 -19.90 12.86 34.82
C TYR A 148 -21.24 13.07 35.57
N ASP A 149 -21.86 14.23 35.39
CA ASP A 149 -23.11 14.60 36.08
C ASP A 149 -24.33 13.79 35.56
N ASN A 150 -24.38 13.57 34.24
CA ASN A 150 -25.37 12.72 33.58
C ASN A 150 -24.82 12.20 32.24
N ILE A 151 -25.38 11.12 31.70
CA ILE A 151 -24.93 10.56 30.42
C ILE A 151 -24.98 11.58 29.26
N ASP A 152 -25.95 12.49 29.23
CA ASP A 152 -26.10 13.49 28.15
C ASP A 152 -24.94 14.49 28.11
N SER A 153 -24.24 14.70 29.24
CA SER A 153 -23.09 15.61 29.33
C SER A 153 -21.85 15.07 28.63
N VAL A 154 -21.78 13.76 28.40
CA VAL A 154 -20.60 13.03 27.96
C VAL A 154 -20.88 12.15 26.72
N SER A 155 -22.12 11.74 26.51
CA SER A 155 -22.59 11.11 25.27
C SER A 155 -22.56 12.13 24.14
N GLY A 156 -22.05 11.75 22.97
CA GLY A 156 -21.89 12.69 21.86
C GLY A 156 -20.53 13.37 21.77
N ARG A 157 -19.66 13.21 22.78
CA ARG A 157 -18.31 13.79 22.76
C ARG A 157 -17.38 13.02 21.83
N LEU A 158 -16.47 13.76 21.22
CA LEU A 158 -15.37 13.25 20.41
C LEU A 158 -14.08 13.32 21.24
N TRP A 159 -13.48 12.16 21.47
CA TRP A 159 -12.29 11.94 22.27
C TRP A 159 -11.09 11.85 21.35
N LYS A 160 -10.32 12.92 21.25
CA LYS A 160 -9.17 13.01 20.36
C LYS A 160 -8.03 12.15 20.88
N TYR A 161 -7.44 11.38 19.99
CA TYR A 161 -6.13 10.75 20.17
C TYR A 161 -5.10 11.55 19.37
N GLU A 162 -5.32 11.64 18.06
CA GLU A 162 -4.32 12.15 17.12
C GLU A 162 -4.90 13.16 16.12
N CYS A 163 -4.02 13.97 15.54
CA CYS A 163 -4.38 15.04 14.62
C CYS A 163 -3.26 15.31 13.64
N PHE A 164 -3.61 15.35 12.35
CA PHE A 164 -2.67 15.36 11.24
C PHE A 164 -2.88 16.61 10.37
N ASP A 165 -1.77 17.26 9.98
CA ASP A 165 -1.81 18.52 9.24
C ASP A 165 -1.40 18.36 7.76
N GLN A 166 -0.66 17.32 7.41
CA GLN A 166 -0.24 17.04 6.05
C GLN A 166 -1.01 15.86 5.44
N PHE A 167 -1.47 16.05 4.21
CA PHE A 167 -2.06 15.04 3.34
C PHE A 167 -1.10 14.83 2.17
N THR A 168 -0.75 13.58 1.88
CA THR A 168 0.22 13.21 0.82
C THR A 168 -0.43 12.56 -0.39
N GLY A 169 -1.74 12.30 -0.33
CA GLY A 169 -2.52 11.58 -1.33
C GLY A 169 -2.93 10.20 -0.82
N THR A 170 -2.00 9.47 -0.22
CA THR A 170 -2.25 8.13 0.36
C THR A 170 -2.30 8.15 1.89
N THR A 171 -1.61 9.10 2.53
CA THR A 171 -1.47 9.16 3.99
C THR A 171 -1.81 10.54 4.56
N TRP A 172 -2.15 10.55 5.85
CA TRP A 172 -2.12 11.76 6.69
C TRP A 172 -0.91 11.71 7.61
N GLU A 173 -0.11 12.77 7.62
CA GLU A 173 1.12 12.88 8.40
C GLU A 173 1.01 14.04 9.39
N SER A 174 1.59 13.89 10.58
CA SER A 174 1.76 14.97 11.54
C SER A 174 3.16 15.57 11.44
N THR A 175 3.27 16.81 10.96
CA THR A 175 4.57 17.51 10.83
C THR A 175 4.97 18.31 12.08
N SER A 176 4.19 18.23 13.16
CA SER A 176 4.42 19.04 14.36
C SER A 176 5.19 18.26 15.42
N PRO A 177 6.34 18.79 15.89
CA PRO A 177 7.09 18.12 16.94
C PRO A 177 6.33 18.11 18.26
N LEU A 178 6.52 17.03 19.03
CA LEU A 178 6.07 16.93 20.41
C LEU A 178 6.81 17.93 21.30
N SER A 179 6.08 18.58 22.19
CA SER A 179 6.62 19.54 23.15
C SER A 179 6.04 19.32 24.53
N ASN A 180 6.88 19.46 25.57
CA ASN A 180 6.43 19.33 26.95
C ASN A 180 5.33 20.37 27.26
N PHE A 181 4.26 19.91 27.88
CA PHE A 181 3.10 20.69 28.28
C PHE A 181 2.85 20.57 29.79
N ASN A 182 2.33 21.63 30.39
CA ASN A 182 2.04 21.62 31.82
C ASN A 182 0.66 21.01 32.08
N PHE A 183 0.58 20.19 33.13
CA PHE A 183 -0.70 19.83 33.74
C PHE A 183 -1.45 21.07 34.25
N TYR A 184 -2.77 20.99 34.26
CA TYR A 184 -3.66 22.07 34.66
C TYR A 184 -3.85 22.10 36.19
N PRO A 185 -3.55 23.23 36.87
CA PRO A 185 -3.65 23.29 38.32
C PRO A 185 -5.09 23.25 38.84
N TYR A 186 -5.36 22.45 39.89
CA TYR A 186 -6.69 22.43 40.54
C TYR A 186 -7.11 23.80 41.05
N SER A 187 -6.16 24.58 41.55
CA SER A 187 -6.42 25.94 42.01
C SER A 187 -6.93 26.86 40.89
N GLU A 188 -6.45 26.66 39.67
CA GLU A 188 -6.87 27.43 38.51
C GLU A 188 -8.25 26.96 38.02
N TYR A 189 -8.48 25.64 37.95
CA TYR A 189 -9.78 25.04 37.64
C TYR A 189 -10.88 25.56 38.58
N ILE A 190 -10.67 25.47 39.90
CA ILE A 190 -11.65 25.94 40.90
C ILE A 190 -11.93 27.46 40.74
N SER A 191 -10.94 28.25 40.30
CA SER A 191 -11.10 29.69 40.18
C SER A 191 -11.75 30.16 38.87
N LYS A 192 -11.60 29.39 37.78
CA LYS A 192 -11.99 29.81 36.42
C LYS A 192 -13.05 28.93 35.76
N HIS A 193 -13.11 27.64 36.11
CA HIS A 193 -13.86 26.61 35.39
C HIS A 193 -14.67 25.67 36.31
N SER A 194 -14.84 25.99 37.60
CA SER A 194 -15.48 25.11 38.62
C SER A 194 -16.95 24.73 38.37
N GLY A 195 -17.51 25.09 37.21
CA GLY A 195 -18.84 24.67 36.76
C GLY A 195 -18.80 23.80 35.51
N GLN A 196 -17.61 23.39 35.05
CA GLN A 196 -17.41 22.40 34.00
C GLN A 196 -17.20 21.03 34.64
N ASP A 197 -17.75 19.98 34.03
CA ASP A 197 -17.61 18.61 34.51
C ASP A 197 -16.15 18.15 34.47
N ASN A 198 -15.68 17.57 35.57
CA ASN A 198 -14.35 16.99 35.69
C ASN A 198 -14.48 15.46 35.62
N PHE A 199 -14.05 14.88 34.52
CA PHE A 199 -14.15 13.46 34.25
C PHE A 199 -12.90 12.72 34.75
N THR A 200 -13.11 11.49 35.21
CA THR A 200 -12.02 10.55 35.47
C THR A 200 -11.99 9.54 34.33
N LEU A 201 -10.86 9.41 33.64
CA LEU A 201 -10.64 8.39 32.62
C LEU A 201 -9.81 7.26 33.20
N ASN A 202 -10.25 6.02 33.01
CA ASN A 202 -9.49 4.81 33.34
C ASN A 202 -9.11 4.10 32.04
N MET A 203 -7.84 3.76 31.89
CA MET A 203 -7.27 3.14 30.70
C MET A 203 -6.48 1.88 31.11
N PRO A 204 -6.78 0.70 30.56
CA PRO A 204 -5.99 -0.50 30.77
C PRO A 204 -4.62 -0.36 30.11
N LEU A 205 -3.57 -0.82 30.79
CA LEU A 205 -2.19 -0.85 30.28
C LEU A 205 -1.51 -2.16 30.69
N SER A 206 -0.70 -2.74 29.82
CA SER A 206 0.10 -3.95 30.00
C SER A 206 1.53 -3.73 29.49
N PRO A 207 2.41 -3.00 30.21
CA PRO A 207 3.82 -2.85 29.84
C PRO A 207 4.58 -4.19 29.86
N ASP A 208 5.24 -4.49 28.74
CA ASP A 208 6.05 -5.71 28.55
C ASP A 208 7.44 -5.65 29.20
N GLN A 209 7.95 -4.46 29.52
CA GLN A 209 9.23 -4.24 30.23
C GLN A 209 9.18 -3.00 31.13
N THR A 210 10.13 -2.90 32.08
CA THR A 210 10.32 -1.73 32.93
C THR A 210 11.11 -0.64 32.20
N GLY A 211 10.79 0.64 32.43
CA GLY A 211 11.47 1.79 31.82
C GLY A 211 10.48 2.89 31.40
N PHE A 212 10.99 3.90 30.68
CA PHE A 212 10.15 4.94 30.09
C PHE A 212 9.35 4.39 28.92
N SER A 213 8.04 4.65 28.91
CA SER A 213 7.17 4.42 27.77
C SER A 213 6.27 5.65 27.60
N SER A 214 6.08 6.04 26.35
CA SER A 214 5.19 7.13 25.94
C SER A 214 4.05 6.52 25.14
N PHE A 215 2.86 7.08 25.24
CA PHE A 215 1.70 6.66 24.46
C PHE A 215 0.69 7.79 24.37
N VAL A 216 -0.13 7.76 23.34
CA VAL A 216 -1.21 8.73 23.14
C VAL A 216 -2.29 8.52 24.19
N ILE A 217 -2.83 9.61 24.74
CA ILE A 217 -3.97 9.56 25.67
C ILE A 217 -5.18 10.34 25.14
N PRO A 218 -6.41 9.83 25.35
CA PRO A 218 -7.63 10.53 24.94
C PRO A 218 -7.74 11.90 25.60
N ASN A 219 -8.13 12.91 24.83
CA ASN A 219 -8.40 14.23 25.40
C ASN A 219 -9.63 14.90 24.77
N LEU A 220 -10.01 16.05 25.34
CA LEU A 220 -11.10 16.88 24.85
C LEU A 220 -10.58 18.12 24.12
N PHE A 221 -11.24 18.47 23.02
CA PHE A 221 -11.06 19.72 22.27
C PHE A 221 -11.62 20.92 23.08
N PRO A 222 -11.10 22.16 22.95
CA PRO A 222 -10.04 22.63 22.05
C PRO A 222 -8.61 22.45 22.55
N ASN A 223 -8.38 22.27 23.84
CA ASN A 223 -7.05 22.03 24.43
C ASN A 223 -7.16 20.94 25.51
N PRO A 224 -6.10 20.14 25.72
CA PRO A 224 -6.07 19.16 26.80
C PRO A 224 -6.00 19.89 28.15
N TYR A 225 -7.02 19.70 28.99
CA TYR A 225 -7.04 20.18 30.37
C TYR A 225 -6.92 19.02 31.35
N ILE A 226 -5.73 18.41 31.40
CA ILE A 226 -5.45 17.27 32.29
C ILE A 226 -4.94 17.79 33.63
N MET A 227 -5.52 17.32 34.73
CA MET A 227 -5.30 17.89 36.06
C MET A 227 -3.96 17.48 36.68
N GLU A 228 -3.29 18.42 37.35
CA GLU A 228 -2.01 18.16 38.04
C GLU A 228 -2.18 17.11 39.14
N ASN A 229 -1.22 16.18 39.28
CA ASN A 229 -1.28 15.08 40.26
C ASN A 229 -2.51 14.17 40.15
N SER A 230 -3.22 14.15 39.00
CA SER A 230 -4.37 13.27 38.78
C SER A 230 -4.00 11.90 38.24
N VAL A 231 -2.85 11.78 37.56
CA VAL A 231 -2.35 10.51 37.01
C VAL A 231 -2.05 9.54 38.16
N ASN A 232 -2.74 8.40 38.18
CA ASN A 232 -2.63 7.38 39.21
C ASN A 232 -2.73 5.97 38.61
N MET A 233 -2.24 4.97 39.33
CA MET A 233 -2.35 3.56 38.97
C MET A 233 -3.10 2.81 40.06
N ASN A 234 -3.85 1.78 39.69
CA ASN A 234 -4.58 0.91 40.62
C ASN A 234 -3.67 0.16 41.63
N VAL A 235 -2.35 0.14 41.41
CA VAL A 235 -1.36 -0.46 42.32
C VAL A 235 -0.24 0.54 42.64
N SER A 236 0.04 0.74 43.93
CA SER A 236 1.08 1.68 44.38
C SER A 236 2.50 1.16 44.12
N GLY A 237 3.39 2.05 43.69
CA GLY A 237 4.82 1.75 43.49
C GLY A 237 5.17 1.19 42.11
N ILE A 238 4.25 1.28 41.15
CA ILE A 238 4.43 0.80 39.77
C ILE A 238 5.00 1.86 38.84
N ILE A 239 4.73 3.13 39.11
CA ILE A 239 5.32 4.24 38.36
C ILE A 239 6.04 5.20 39.31
N ASP A 240 7.05 5.92 38.81
CA ASP A 240 7.57 7.12 39.47
C ASP A 240 6.74 8.35 39.04
N PRO A 241 5.83 8.86 39.89
CA PRO A 241 4.99 10.01 39.54
C PRO A 241 5.79 11.32 39.41
N SER A 242 7.05 11.36 39.84
CA SER A 242 7.91 12.54 39.65
C SER A 242 8.52 12.62 38.24
N GLU A 243 8.46 11.54 37.48
CA GLU A 243 8.93 11.43 36.10
C GLU A 243 7.79 11.41 35.07
N THR A 244 6.53 11.62 35.50
CA THR A 244 5.38 11.76 34.60
C THR A 244 5.51 13.04 33.75
N ARG A 245 5.57 12.88 32.43
CA ARG A 245 5.65 14.02 31.48
C ARG A 245 4.43 14.03 30.57
N LEU A 246 3.77 15.18 30.51
CA LEU A 246 2.72 15.45 29.55
C LEU A 246 3.33 16.18 28.35
N SER A 247 3.14 15.65 27.16
CA SER A 247 3.64 16.25 25.93
C SER A 247 2.49 16.44 24.94
N LYS A 248 2.61 17.44 24.08
CA LYS A 248 1.63 17.67 23.01
C LYS A 248 2.27 18.28 21.76
N THR A 249 1.63 18.04 20.63
CA THR A 249 1.92 18.75 19.38
C THR A 249 1.26 20.13 19.39
N GLU A 250 1.59 20.98 18.39
CA GLU A 250 0.87 22.24 18.16
C GLU A 250 -0.63 22.02 17.85
N PHE A 251 -1.05 20.77 17.65
CA PHE A 251 -2.39 20.38 17.25
C PHE A 251 -3.22 19.74 18.36
N ASN A 252 -2.66 19.70 19.57
CA ASN A 252 -3.28 19.12 20.76
C ASN A 252 -3.46 17.59 20.71
N SER A 253 -2.71 16.88 19.86
CA SER A 253 -2.43 15.46 20.08
C SER A 253 -1.60 15.34 21.35
N THR A 254 -1.97 14.47 22.29
CA THR A 254 -1.38 14.46 23.64
C THR A 254 -0.80 13.11 23.97
N THR A 255 0.46 13.11 24.38
CA THR A 255 1.18 11.92 24.82
C THR A 255 1.52 12.03 26.29
N LEU A 256 1.47 10.89 26.98
CA LEU A 256 1.87 10.76 28.37
C LEU A 256 3.07 9.83 28.45
N THR A 257 4.17 10.33 28.98
CA THR A 257 5.36 9.53 29.26
C THR A 257 5.36 9.14 30.74
N LEU A 258 5.46 7.83 30.99
CA LEU A 258 5.54 7.23 32.32
C LEU A 258 6.79 6.35 32.45
N GLU A 259 7.39 6.34 33.65
CA GLU A 259 8.43 5.36 34.00
C GLU A 259 7.79 4.17 34.73
N PHE A 260 7.78 3.00 34.09
CA PHE A 260 7.27 1.75 34.66
C PHE A 260 8.37 1.02 35.47
N LEU A 261 8.08 0.73 36.73
CA LEU A 261 8.95 0.03 37.68
C LEU A 261 8.65 -1.49 37.77
N SER A 262 7.58 -1.96 37.11
CA SER A 262 7.21 -3.37 37.02
C SER A 262 6.42 -3.65 35.74
N THR A 263 6.46 -4.90 35.27
CA THR A 263 5.66 -5.40 34.13
C THR A 263 4.33 -6.01 34.58
N GLY A 264 3.36 -6.10 33.67
CA GLY A 264 2.05 -6.73 33.90
C GLY A 264 0.87 -5.78 33.66
N ASN A 265 -0.36 -6.28 33.88
CA ASN A 265 -1.57 -5.53 33.53
C ASN A 265 -2.00 -4.61 34.69
N PHE A 266 -2.16 -3.32 34.37
CA PHE A 266 -2.50 -2.23 35.26
C PHE A 266 -3.66 -1.41 34.68
N THR A 267 -4.23 -0.55 35.50
CA THR A 267 -5.18 0.46 35.03
C THR A 267 -4.66 1.82 35.48
N MET A 268 -4.40 2.68 34.51
CA MET A 268 -4.09 4.07 34.76
C MET A 268 -5.38 4.86 34.85
N SER A 269 -5.44 5.81 35.76
CA SER A 269 -6.48 6.83 35.79
C SER A 269 -5.91 8.23 35.77
N TYR A 270 -6.64 9.17 35.18
CA TYR A 270 -6.33 10.60 35.23
C TYR A 270 -7.61 11.44 35.11
N GLU A 271 -7.55 12.68 35.58
CA GLU A 271 -8.70 13.60 35.55
C GLU A 271 -8.52 14.66 34.46
N LEU A 272 -9.61 14.98 33.77
CA LEU A 272 -9.66 16.09 32.81
C LEU A 272 -11.02 16.78 32.76
N PHE A 273 -11.07 17.99 32.20
CA PHE A 273 -12.33 18.65 31.86
C PHE A 273 -12.30 19.21 30.43
N GLY A 274 -13.48 19.47 29.86
CA GLY A 274 -13.65 20.13 28.56
C GLY A 274 -14.23 21.53 28.70
N LEU A 275 -14.16 22.31 27.63
CA LEU A 275 -14.93 23.56 27.52
C LEU A 275 -16.19 23.33 26.70
N ASP A 276 -17.24 24.10 27.00
CA ASP A 276 -18.43 24.16 26.14
C ASP A 276 -18.05 24.61 24.72
N LEU A 277 -18.38 23.78 23.73
CA LEU A 277 -18.13 24.10 22.32
C LEU A 277 -19.23 25.02 21.78
N PRO A 278 -18.87 26.05 20.98
CA PRO A 278 -19.86 26.93 20.39
C PRO A 278 -20.70 26.17 19.37
N THR A 279 -22.00 26.48 19.32
CA THR A 279 -22.90 25.90 18.32
C THR A 279 -22.54 26.38 16.91
N PHE A 280 -22.91 25.61 15.88
CA PHE A 280 -22.73 26.04 14.49
C PHE A 280 -23.33 27.43 14.23
N THR A 281 -24.48 27.75 14.83
CA THR A 281 -25.11 29.07 14.69
C THR A 281 -24.26 30.19 15.29
N GLU A 282 -23.63 29.96 16.45
CA GLU A 282 -22.75 30.94 17.09
C GLU A 282 -21.45 31.15 16.30
N ILE A 283 -20.87 30.06 15.78
CA ILE A 283 -19.69 30.11 14.91
C ILE A 283 -20.04 30.88 13.63
N ASN A 284 -21.09 30.50 12.91
CA ASN A 284 -21.48 31.14 11.65
C ASN A 284 -21.81 32.64 11.83
N ASN A 285 -22.45 33.02 12.94
CA ASN A 285 -22.76 34.43 13.22
C ASN A 285 -21.52 35.28 13.53
N SER A 286 -20.42 34.66 13.94
CA SER A 286 -19.15 35.35 14.24
C SER A 286 -18.10 35.18 13.14
N ALA A 287 -18.29 34.23 12.23
CA ALA A 287 -17.36 33.90 11.16
C ALA A 287 -17.26 35.02 10.11
N VAL A 288 -16.02 35.27 9.67
CA VAL A 288 -15.71 36.06 8.49
C VAL A 288 -15.18 35.16 7.38
N ASP A 289 -14.94 35.75 6.22
CA ASP A 289 -14.37 35.11 5.02
C ASP A 289 -13.01 34.45 5.31
N GLU A 290 -12.76 33.29 4.71
CA GLU A 290 -11.53 32.50 4.86
C GLU A 290 -10.27 33.26 4.43
N ILE A 291 -10.38 34.30 3.60
CA ILE A 291 -9.25 35.17 3.22
C ILE A 291 -8.61 35.87 4.41
N TYR A 292 -9.28 35.92 5.57
CA TYR A 292 -8.73 36.50 6.79
C TYR A 292 -7.95 35.49 7.65
N THR A 293 -7.93 34.20 7.29
CA THR A 293 -7.13 33.18 7.98
C THR A 293 -5.65 33.60 8.03
N PRO A 294 -4.98 33.61 9.20
CA PRO A 294 -3.58 33.98 9.32
C PRO A 294 -2.68 33.21 8.37
N THR A 295 -1.70 33.87 7.77
CA THR A 295 -0.83 33.26 6.74
C THR A 295 -0.08 32.02 7.26
N THR A 296 0.28 32.01 8.55
CA THR A 296 0.92 30.86 9.21
C THR A 296 0.02 29.64 9.29
N ILE A 297 -1.27 29.84 9.55
CA ILE A 297 -2.28 28.77 9.54
C ILE A 297 -2.56 28.38 8.09
N ARG A 298 -2.84 29.35 7.24
CA ARG A 298 -3.15 29.12 5.83
C ARG A 298 -2.10 28.25 5.15
N ASN A 299 -0.84 28.68 5.13
CA ASN A 299 0.23 27.98 4.40
C ASN A 299 0.42 26.51 4.82
N ARG A 300 0.09 26.17 6.07
CA ARG A 300 0.20 24.82 6.59
C ARG A 300 -1.05 23.98 6.29
N TYR A 301 -2.24 24.56 6.45
CA TYR A 301 -3.51 23.82 6.46
C TYR A 301 -4.37 23.98 5.21
N ILE A 302 -3.89 24.63 4.14
CA ILE A 302 -4.54 24.63 2.81
C ILE A 302 -3.77 23.82 1.77
N GLN A 303 -2.78 23.05 2.19
CA GLN A 303 -1.90 22.34 1.28
C GLN A 303 -2.57 21.09 0.68
N LEU A 304 -2.33 20.84 -0.61
CA LEU A 304 -2.66 19.61 -1.34
C LEU A 304 -1.46 19.25 -2.24
N PRO A 305 -1.11 17.96 -2.42
CA PRO A 305 0.09 17.55 -3.14
C PRO A 305 -0.10 17.54 -4.67
N PRO A 306 0.69 18.22 -5.49
CA PRO A 306 1.79 19.13 -5.14
C PRO A 306 1.34 20.56 -4.84
N ASP A 307 0.21 20.98 -5.42
CA ASP A 307 -0.50 22.22 -5.08
C ASP A 307 -1.98 22.10 -5.50
N ILE A 308 -2.86 22.97 -4.99
CA ILE A 308 -4.32 22.90 -5.26
C ILE A 308 -4.63 22.87 -6.77
N SER A 309 -3.95 23.70 -7.58
CA SER A 309 -4.26 23.82 -9.01
C SER A 309 -3.85 22.57 -9.78
N THR A 310 -2.67 22.04 -9.46
CA THR A 310 -2.17 20.79 -10.04
C THR A 310 -3.01 19.61 -9.57
N TYR A 311 -3.38 19.57 -8.29
CA TYR A 311 -4.22 18.52 -7.71
C TYR A 311 -5.59 18.42 -8.40
N LEU A 312 -6.27 19.56 -8.60
CA LEU A 312 -7.53 19.60 -9.36
C LEU A 312 -7.37 19.07 -10.79
N SER A 313 -6.29 19.46 -11.49
CA SER A 313 -6.08 19.03 -12.87
C SER A 313 -5.64 17.56 -13.04
N ALA A 314 -5.05 16.98 -12.00
CA ALA A 314 -4.51 15.62 -12.03
C ALA A 314 -5.55 14.56 -11.59
N HIS A 315 -6.58 14.97 -10.84
CA HIS A 315 -7.57 14.09 -10.22
C HIS A 315 -8.98 14.39 -10.75
N PRO A 316 -9.39 13.79 -11.89
CA PRO A 316 -10.61 14.18 -12.61
C PRO A 316 -11.91 13.86 -11.86
N ASN A 317 -11.95 12.83 -11.01
CA ASN A 317 -13.15 12.55 -10.22
C ASN A 317 -13.30 13.60 -9.11
N PHE A 318 -12.23 13.90 -8.39
CA PHE A 318 -12.18 15.01 -7.43
C PHE A 318 -12.55 16.35 -8.10
N GLU A 319 -12.03 16.65 -9.28
CA GLU A 319 -12.35 17.86 -10.05
C GLU A 319 -13.86 17.95 -10.37
N SER A 320 -14.47 16.84 -10.77
CA SER A 320 -15.91 16.79 -11.07
C SER A 320 -16.77 17.12 -9.83
N HIS A 321 -16.42 16.58 -8.68
CA HIS A 321 -17.10 16.86 -7.41
C HIS A 321 -16.82 18.29 -6.91
N TYR A 322 -15.58 18.77 -7.04
CA TYR A 322 -15.19 20.14 -6.74
C TYR A 322 -16.00 21.14 -7.57
N ASN A 323 -16.15 20.93 -8.87
CA ASN A 323 -16.94 21.81 -9.75
C ASN A 323 -18.41 21.86 -9.34
N THR A 324 -18.97 20.73 -8.86
CA THR A 324 -20.34 20.69 -8.34
C THR A 324 -20.46 21.48 -7.04
N LEU A 325 -19.46 21.39 -6.17
CA LEU A 325 -19.38 22.19 -4.94
C LEU A 325 -19.21 23.69 -5.24
N ASP A 326 -18.42 24.06 -6.25
CA ASP A 326 -18.20 25.45 -6.69
C ASP A 326 -19.51 26.10 -7.18
N ASP A 327 -20.42 25.32 -7.80
CA ASP A 327 -21.76 25.77 -8.18
C ASP A 327 -22.68 26.02 -6.95
N ILE A 328 -22.42 25.37 -5.81
CA ILE A 328 -23.24 25.44 -4.58
C ILE A 328 -22.69 26.48 -3.60
N ILE A 329 -21.36 26.59 -3.51
CA ILE A 329 -20.65 27.52 -2.62
C ILE A 329 -20.65 28.91 -3.26
N GLN A 330 -21.08 29.90 -2.49
CA GLN A 330 -21.20 31.28 -2.96
C GLN A 330 -20.01 32.08 -2.46
N SER A 331 -19.52 33.02 -3.28
CA SER A 331 -18.48 33.99 -2.87
C SER A 331 -18.82 34.87 -1.64
N SER A 332 -20.05 34.80 -1.13
CA SER A 332 -20.49 35.48 0.10
C SER A 332 -20.53 34.56 1.33
N ASP A 333 -20.28 33.27 1.16
CA ASP A 333 -20.21 32.31 2.26
C ASP A 333 -18.94 32.57 3.08
N ASN A 334 -19.05 32.48 4.41
CA ASN A 334 -17.90 32.50 5.29
C ASN A 334 -17.34 31.07 5.46
N ALA A 335 -16.18 30.94 6.09
CA ALA A 335 -15.51 29.65 6.28
C ALA A 335 -16.40 28.57 6.94
N ALA A 336 -17.28 28.97 7.87
CA ALA A 336 -18.21 28.05 8.53
C ALA A 336 -19.33 27.56 7.58
N MET A 337 -19.84 28.45 6.72
CA MET A 337 -20.85 28.11 5.72
C MET A 337 -20.28 27.24 4.60
N VAL A 338 -19.03 27.48 4.18
CA VAL A 338 -18.31 26.63 3.23
C VAL A 338 -18.19 25.20 3.78
N ALA A 339 -17.68 25.04 5.00
CA ALA A 339 -17.58 23.73 5.66
C ALA A 339 -18.95 23.03 5.73
N TYR A 340 -20.00 23.73 6.17
CA TYR A 340 -21.36 23.16 6.24
C TYR A 340 -21.88 22.67 4.89
N LYS A 341 -21.64 23.41 3.80
CA LYS A 341 -22.06 22.99 2.45
C LYS A 341 -21.33 21.74 1.97
N ILE A 342 -20.03 21.62 2.28
CA ILE A 342 -19.24 20.43 1.95
C ILE A 342 -19.77 19.21 2.70
N ILE A 343 -20.10 19.32 3.99
CA ILE A 343 -20.71 18.22 4.77
C ILE A 343 -22.00 17.74 4.10
N ASN A 344 -22.96 18.65 3.90
CA ASN A 344 -24.25 18.27 3.31
C ASN A 344 -24.09 17.65 1.91
N TYR A 345 -23.10 18.11 1.14
CA TYR A 345 -22.80 17.55 -0.17
C TYR A 345 -22.29 16.11 -0.06
N LEU A 346 -21.31 15.85 0.80
CA LEU A 346 -20.79 14.51 1.04
C LEU A 346 -21.91 13.58 1.54
N GLU A 347 -22.68 14.00 2.53
CA GLU A 347 -23.78 13.21 3.10
C GLU A 347 -24.91 12.91 2.07
N SER A 348 -25.10 13.77 1.06
CA SER A 348 -26.17 13.61 0.07
C SER A 348 -25.75 12.83 -1.18
N ASN A 349 -24.46 12.76 -1.49
CA ASN A 349 -23.96 12.21 -2.75
C ASN A 349 -23.07 10.97 -2.59
N PHE A 350 -22.61 10.69 -1.37
CA PHE A 350 -21.73 9.55 -1.07
C PHE A 350 -22.44 8.58 -0.13
N ALA A 351 -22.19 7.29 -0.31
CA ALA A 351 -22.71 6.23 0.53
C ALA A 351 -21.71 5.86 1.62
N PHE A 352 -22.16 5.81 2.87
CA PHE A 352 -21.38 5.19 3.93
C PHE A 352 -21.53 3.66 3.83
N ASN A 353 -20.43 2.96 3.59
CA ASN A 353 -20.40 1.50 3.53
C ASN A 353 -19.11 0.93 4.18
N PRO A 354 -19.23 0.26 5.32
CA PRO A 354 -18.10 -0.35 6.03
C PRO A 354 -17.49 -1.52 5.28
N ALA A 355 -18.30 -2.24 4.49
CA ALA A 355 -17.83 -3.36 3.69
C ALA A 355 -17.04 -2.90 2.44
N ALA A 356 -17.18 -1.64 2.02
CA ALA A 356 -16.43 -1.10 0.89
C ALA A 356 -14.92 -1.07 1.17
N ALA A 357 -14.52 -0.86 2.43
CA ALA A 357 -13.13 -0.87 2.86
C ALA A 357 -12.41 -2.21 2.59
N PHE A 358 -13.16 -3.32 2.52
CA PHE A 358 -12.60 -4.66 2.27
C PHE A 358 -12.86 -5.20 0.88
N SER A 359 -14.07 -4.98 0.35
CA SER A 359 -14.50 -5.53 -0.95
C SER A 359 -13.88 -4.78 -2.14
N ASN A 360 -13.46 -3.53 -1.94
CA ASN A 360 -12.85 -2.70 -2.94
C ASN A 360 -11.94 -1.68 -2.25
N PRO A 361 -10.77 -2.05 -1.72
CA PRO A 361 -9.84 -1.08 -1.16
C PRO A 361 -9.18 -0.23 -2.25
N ALA A 362 -8.71 0.96 -1.91
CA ALA A 362 -7.91 1.77 -2.83
C ALA A 362 -6.62 1.02 -3.20
N PRO A 363 -6.24 0.95 -4.49
CA PRO A 363 -4.99 0.30 -4.88
C PRO A 363 -3.77 1.03 -4.30
N SER A 364 -2.75 0.29 -3.87
CA SER A 364 -1.51 0.86 -3.32
C SER A 364 -0.93 1.96 -4.22
N GLY A 365 -0.57 3.10 -3.60
CA GLY A 365 -0.05 4.28 -4.28
C GLY A 365 -1.09 5.16 -4.98
N THR A 366 -2.39 4.84 -4.87
CA THR A 366 -3.49 5.66 -5.42
C THR A 366 -3.91 6.72 -4.40
N ASP A 367 -4.16 7.94 -4.86
CA ASP A 367 -4.77 8.97 -4.02
C ASP A 367 -6.15 8.52 -3.53
N ILE A 368 -6.31 8.43 -2.21
CA ILE A 368 -7.51 7.88 -1.56
C ILE A 368 -8.74 8.78 -1.74
N VAL A 369 -8.54 10.10 -1.84
CA VAL A 369 -9.64 11.05 -2.03
C VAL A 369 -10.13 11.01 -3.47
N GLU A 370 -9.23 10.90 -4.46
CA GLU A 370 -9.60 10.66 -5.85
C GLU A 370 -10.34 9.32 -6.01
N TRP A 371 -9.81 8.28 -5.38
CA TRP A 371 -10.43 6.96 -5.40
C TRP A 371 -11.83 6.96 -4.77
N PHE A 372 -11.99 7.59 -3.60
CA PHE A 372 -13.28 7.77 -2.95
C PHE A 372 -14.26 8.60 -3.79
N CYS A 373 -13.78 9.64 -4.49
CA CYS A 373 -14.58 10.40 -5.45
C CYS A 373 -15.03 9.55 -6.65
N GLN A 374 -14.23 8.57 -7.06
CA GLN A 374 -14.58 7.64 -8.13
C GLN A 374 -15.64 6.61 -7.69
N THR A 375 -15.51 6.05 -6.50
CA THR A 375 -16.40 4.99 -5.99
C THR A 375 -17.67 5.54 -5.36
N GLN A 376 -17.62 6.77 -4.83
CA GLN A 376 -18.70 7.46 -4.11
C GLN A 376 -19.19 6.68 -2.87
N GLU A 377 -18.34 5.83 -2.32
CA GLU A 377 -18.67 4.92 -1.23
C GLU A 377 -17.44 4.66 -0.36
N GLY A 378 -17.57 4.71 0.97
CA GLY A 378 -16.44 4.56 1.89
C GLY A 378 -16.81 4.64 3.38
N VAL A 379 -15.80 4.78 4.24
CA VAL A 379 -15.91 4.86 5.71
C VAL A 379 -15.54 6.25 6.25
N TRP A 380 -15.64 6.47 7.56
CA TRP A 380 -15.49 7.82 8.15
C TRP A 380 -14.15 8.48 7.82
N SER A 381 -13.04 7.72 7.75
CA SER A 381 -11.74 8.24 7.34
C SER A 381 -11.75 8.78 5.90
N ASP A 382 -12.43 8.13 4.96
CA ASP A 382 -12.58 8.59 3.57
C ASP A 382 -13.38 9.89 3.49
N PHE A 383 -14.53 9.93 4.18
CA PHE A 383 -15.39 11.11 4.23
C PHE A 383 -14.65 12.32 4.82
N VAL A 384 -13.91 12.12 5.91
CA VAL A 384 -13.16 13.19 6.58
C VAL A 384 -11.98 13.64 5.74
N SER A 385 -11.27 12.71 5.08
CA SER A 385 -10.18 13.02 4.17
C SER A 385 -10.67 13.85 2.98
N ALA A 386 -11.77 13.44 2.35
CA ALA A 386 -12.41 14.17 1.26
C ALA A 386 -12.91 15.55 1.72
N PHE A 387 -13.54 15.63 2.90
CA PHE A 387 -13.95 16.91 3.50
C PHE A 387 -12.76 17.85 3.69
N CYS A 388 -11.66 17.35 4.24
CA CYS A 388 -10.44 18.13 4.43
C CYS A 388 -9.90 18.61 3.08
N ALA A 389 -9.78 17.73 2.08
CA ALA A 389 -9.29 18.08 0.75
C ALA A 389 -10.16 19.13 0.04
N PHE A 390 -11.49 18.97 0.05
CA PHE A 390 -12.42 19.97 -0.50
C PHE A 390 -12.32 21.29 0.26
N SER A 391 -12.30 21.26 1.60
CA SER A 391 -12.19 22.47 2.42
C SER A 391 -10.93 23.26 2.07
N ARG A 392 -9.80 22.57 1.89
CA ARG A 392 -8.51 23.16 1.49
C ARG A 392 -8.56 23.76 0.10
N ALA A 393 -9.18 23.07 -0.85
CA ALA A 393 -9.37 23.57 -2.21
C ALA A 393 -10.22 24.86 -2.25
N PHE A 394 -11.21 24.97 -1.36
CA PHE A 394 -12.01 26.20 -1.15
C PHE A 394 -11.39 27.21 -0.18
N GLY A 395 -10.12 27.04 0.20
CA GLY A 395 -9.37 28.01 1.01
C GLY A 395 -9.66 27.97 2.53
N VAL A 396 -10.46 27.02 3.00
CA VAL A 396 -10.72 26.80 4.42
C VAL A 396 -9.63 25.90 5.01
N ALA A 397 -8.89 26.44 5.97
CA ALA A 397 -7.85 25.70 6.67
C ALA A 397 -8.47 24.56 7.51
N SER A 398 -8.05 23.32 7.23
CA SER A 398 -8.57 22.10 7.86
C SER A 398 -7.46 21.12 8.23
N ARG A 399 -7.73 20.26 9.21
CA ARG A 399 -6.86 19.16 9.64
C ARG A 399 -7.68 17.92 9.98
N PHE A 400 -7.09 16.75 9.73
CA PHE A 400 -7.69 15.45 10.01
C PHE A 400 -7.50 15.10 11.49
N VAL A 401 -8.48 14.43 12.09
CA VAL A 401 -8.44 14.02 13.49
C VAL A 401 -8.89 12.58 13.62
N ASP A 402 -8.16 11.84 14.43
CA ASP A 402 -8.47 10.47 14.81
C ASP A 402 -8.73 10.33 16.32
N GLY A 403 -9.57 9.36 16.67
CA GLY A 403 -9.92 9.06 18.04
C GLY A 403 -11.21 8.26 18.15
N TYR A 404 -12.03 8.59 19.16
CA TYR A 404 -13.22 7.81 19.50
C TYR A 404 -14.44 8.70 19.73
N ASN A 405 -15.62 8.18 19.38
CA ASN A 405 -16.88 8.86 19.67
C ASN A 405 -17.63 8.16 20.81
N SER A 406 -18.33 8.93 21.66
CA SER A 406 -19.19 8.39 22.71
C SER A 406 -20.68 8.43 22.37
N ARG A 407 -21.04 8.43 21.08
CA ARG A 407 -22.44 8.52 20.65
C ARG A 407 -23.19 7.24 20.97
N ASN A 408 -24.43 7.39 21.43
CA ASN A 408 -25.36 6.28 21.68
C ASN A 408 -24.85 5.20 22.65
N LEU A 409 -23.78 5.48 23.42
CA LEU A 409 -23.29 4.58 24.44
C LEU A 409 -24.24 4.57 25.65
N GLU A 410 -24.37 3.41 26.27
CA GLU A 410 -25.15 3.25 27.50
C GLU A 410 -24.25 3.25 28.74
N GLU A 411 -24.76 3.76 29.86
CA GLU A 411 -24.08 3.64 31.15
C GLU A 411 -23.99 2.16 31.57
N ILE A 412 -22.81 1.75 32.03
CA ILE A 412 -22.58 0.47 32.69
C ILE A 412 -22.31 0.71 34.18
N PHE A 413 -22.76 -0.20 35.04
CA PHE A 413 -22.38 -0.18 36.45
C PHE A 413 -21.06 -0.94 36.64
N ASP A 414 -20.03 -0.26 37.10
CA ASP A 414 -18.74 -0.87 37.42
C ASP A 414 -18.73 -1.33 38.89
N PRO A 415 -18.75 -2.65 39.16
CA PRO A 415 -18.75 -3.16 40.52
C PRO A 415 -17.42 -2.98 41.26
N ALA A 416 -16.30 -2.77 40.54
CA ALA A 416 -14.99 -2.55 41.15
C ALA A 416 -14.89 -1.14 41.74
N GLU A 417 -15.37 -0.14 41.01
CA GLU A 417 -15.39 1.27 41.43
C GLU A 417 -16.67 1.66 42.21
N GLY A 418 -17.73 0.85 42.11
CA GLY A 418 -19.02 1.11 42.74
C GLY A 418 -19.76 2.33 42.16
N LYS A 419 -19.47 2.68 40.90
CA LYS A 419 -20.00 3.85 40.18
C LYS A 419 -20.50 3.45 38.79
N ASN A 420 -21.33 4.31 38.18
CA ASN A 420 -21.64 4.20 36.76
C ASN A 420 -20.47 4.72 35.93
N ALA A 421 -20.25 4.12 34.76
CA ALA A 421 -19.20 4.46 33.81
C ALA A 421 -19.74 4.42 32.38
N LEU A 422 -19.07 5.13 31.48
CA LEU A 422 -19.21 4.92 30.04
C LEU A 422 -17.99 4.16 29.52
N LEU A 423 -18.25 3.06 28.81
CA LEU A 423 -17.22 2.21 28.25
C LEU A 423 -16.98 2.58 26.78
N ILE A 424 -15.77 3.04 26.46
CA ILE A 424 -15.31 3.26 25.09
C ILE A 424 -14.51 2.04 24.63
N LYS A 425 -14.92 1.47 23.50
CA LYS A 425 -14.34 0.27 22.89
C LYS A 425 -13.62 0.60 21.58
N GLN A 426 -12.86 -0.36 21.04
CA GLN A 426 -12.24 -0.22 19.72
C GLN A 426 -13.27 0.02 18.62
N ALA A 427 -14.44 -0.62 18.71
CA ALA A 427 -15.57 -0.37 17.81
C ALA A 427 -16.14 1.06 17.85
N ASN A 428 -15.66 1.93 18.75
CA ASN A 428 -16.01 3.34 18.81
C ASN A 428 -15.00 4.26 18.07
N ILE A 429 -14.02 3.68 17.38
CA ILE A 429 -13.06 4.43 16.55
C ILE A 429 -13.81 5.34 15.58
N TYR A 430 -13.33 6.57 15.42
CA TYR A 430 -14.02 7.60 14.68
C TYR A 430 -13.09 8.71 14.22
N ASN A 431 -13.35 9.24 13.03
CA ASN A 431 -12.60 10.35 12.46
C ASN A 431 -13.49 11.57 12.31
N TRP A 432 -12.89 12.76 12.44
CA TRP A 432 -13.57 14.03 12.17
C TRP A 432 -12.54 15.07 11.71
N ALA A 433 -13.02 16.23 11.31
CA ALA A 433 -12.15 17.33 10.89
C ALA A 433 -12.14 18.44 11.94
N GLU A 434 -11.04 19.19 11.99
CA GLU A 434 -11.02 20.48 12.66
C GLU A 434 -10.75 21.57 11.64
N VAL A 435 -11.55 22.64 11.65
CA VAL A 435 -11.42 23.76 10.71
C VAL A 435 -11.14 25.05 11.45
N TYR A 436 -10.27 25.88 10.88
CA TYR A 436 -10.01 27.21 11.44
C TYR A 436 -11.02 28.21 10.89
N VAL A 437 -11.85 28.76 11.78
CA VAL A 437 -12.84 29.78 11.43
C VAL A 437 -12.35 31.16 11.88
N PRO A 438 -11.94 32.05 10.96
CA PRO A 438 -11.65 33.43 11.32
C PRO A 438 -12.93 34.11 11.78
N THR A 439 -12.86 34.84 12.90
CA THR A 439 -14.01 35.58 13.48
C THR A 439 -13.85 37.09 13.34
N SER A 440 -12.75 37.52 12.74
CA SER A 440 -12.34 38.91 12.64
C SER A 440 -11.39 39.11 11.47
N THR A 441 -11.40 40.31 10.89
CA THR A 441 -10.55 40.67 9.74
C THR A 441 -9.08 40.86 10.10
N ASP A 442 -8.71 40.84 11.38
CA ASP A 442 -7.30 40.82 11.83
C ASP A 442 -6.69 39.41 11.86
N GLY A 443 -7.49 38.40 11.51
CA GLY A 443 -7.09 36.99 11.51
C GLY A 443 -7.26 36.28 12.84
N SER A 444 -7.84 36.92 13.86
CA SER A 444 -8.29 36.19 15.05
C SER A 444 -9.49 35.29 14.72
N GLY A 445 -9.50 34.11 15.31
CA GLY A 445 -10.39 33.00 14.96
C GLY A 445 -10.19 31.83 15.89
N ASN A 446 -11.02 30.81 15.74
CA ASN A 446 -10.98 29.62 16.56
C ASN A 446 -10.93 28.38 15.68
N TRP A 447 -10.23 27.34 16.14
CA TRP A 447 -10.46 26.00 15.63
C TRP A 447 -11.86 25.55 16.05
N VAL A 448 -12.53 24.85 15.15
CA VAL A 448 -13.87 24.32 15.33
C VAL A 448 -13.82 22.84 14.99
N GLN A 449 -14.33 22.01 15.89
CA GLN A 449 -14.55 20.61 15.64
C GLN A 449 -15.74 20.45 14.67
N VAL A 450 -15.49 19.76 13.56
CA VAL A 450 -16.45 19.51 12.49
C VAL A 450 -16.61 18.01 12.33
N ASP A 451 -17.77 17.54 12.70
CA ASP A 451 -18.17 16.18 12.48
C ASP A 451 -18.79 16.03 11.09
N VAL A 452 -18.05 15.34 10.22
CA VAL A 452 -18.40 15.20 8.80
C VAL A 452 -19.52 14.17 8.59
N CYS A 453 -19.66 13.23 9.53
CA CYS A 453 -20.53 12.08 9.41
C CYS A 453 -21.60 12.07 10.52
N GLU A 454 -22.00 13.23 11.03
CA GLU A 454 -22.99 13.35 12.12
C GLU A 454 -24.32 12.69 11.76
N ASN A 455 -24.81 12.89 10.54
CA ASN A 455 -26.10 12.36 10.07
C ASN A 455 -25.98 11.03 9.34
N LEU A 456 -24.76 10.60 9.02
CA LEU A 456 -24.48 9.27 8.46
C LEU A 456 -24.41 8.31 9.63
N SER A 457 -25.47 7.53 9.82
CA SER A 457 -25.68 6.68 11.00
C SER A 457 -24.36 6.01 11.40
N PRO A 458 -23.78 6.33 12.57
CA PRO A 458 -22.65 5.58 13.05
C PRO A 458 -23.13 4.13 13.14
N ILE A 459 -22.37 3.20 12.58
CA ILE A 459 -22.52 1.82 13.02
C ILE A 459 -22.25 1.89 14.52
N ASN A 460 -23.31 1.73 15.31
CA ASN A 460 -23.07 1.32 16.67
C ASN A 460 -22.40 -0.04 16.54
N ALA A 461 -21.15 -0.11 16.99
CA ALA A 461 -20.53 -1.31 17.54
C ALA A 461 -21.61 -2.32 17.91
N THR A 462 -21.54 -3.51 17.29
CA THR A 462 -22.34 -4.69 17.61
C THR A 462 -23.12 -4.52 18.91
N THR A 463 -24.44 -4.28 18.80
CA THR A 463 -25.22 -4.07 20.01
C THR A 463 -25.03 -5.31 20.87
N ASN A 464 -24.58 -5.13 22.12
CA ASN A 464 -24.66 -6.15 23.16
C ASN A 464 -26.10 -6.71 23.32
N PHE A 465 -27.08 -6.14 22.63
CA PHE A 465 -28.45 -6.59 22.53
C PHE A 465 -28.73 -7.29 21.20
N ASN A 466 -29.27 -8.50 21.28
CA ASN A 466 -29.94 -9.15 20.16
C ASN A 466 -31.45 -9.05 20.38
N ILE A 467 -32.20 -8.82 19.30
CA ILE A 467 -33.66 -8.85 19.35
C ILE A 467 -34.18 -9.95 18.45
N SER A 468 -35.09 -10.76 18.98
CA SER A 468 -35.87 -11.70 18.19
C SER A 468 -37.32 -11.23 18.18
N VAL A 469 -37.95 -11.22 17.02
CA VAL A 469 -39.36 -10.86 16.88
C VAL A 469 -40.14 -12.02 16.29
N SER A 470 -41.34 -12.24 16.80
CA SER A 470 -42.24 -13.27 16.32
C SER A 470 -43.68 -12.80 16.39
N THR A 471 -44.49 -13.32 15.48
CA THR A 471 -45.93 -13.15 15.47
C THR A 471 -46.60 -14.50 15.67
N ASN A 472 -47.70 -14.55 16.43
CA ASN A 472 -48.55 -15.74 16.52
C ASN A 472 -49.50 -15.86 15.31
N PHE A 473 -49.49 -14.89 14.40
CA PHE A 473 -50.40 -14.79 13.27
C PHE A 473 -49.56 -14.79 12.00
N THR A 474 -49.70 -15.81 11.15
CA THR A 474 -48.95 -15.94 9.89
C THR A 474 -49.78 -15.52 8.68
N GLU A 475 -51.03 -15.96 8.62
CA GLU A 475 -51.98 -15.57 7.59
C GLU A 475 -53.42 -15.63 8.12
N GLY A 476 -54.28 -14.75 7.61
CA GLY A 476 -55.71 -14.87 7.89
C GLY A 476 -56.53 -13.70 7.38
N TYR A 477 -57.84 -13.80 7.54
CA TYR A 477 -58.75 -12.80 7.02
C TYR A 477 -58.84 -11.56 7.92
N ARG A 478 -58.96 -10.39 7.28
CA ARG A 478 -59.44 -9.15 7.88
C ARG A 478 -60.86 -9.37 8.40
N ASN A 479 -60.99 -9.53 9.71
CA ASN A 479 -62.25 -9.76 10.41
C ASN A 479 -62.25 -8.96 11.70
N ILE A 480 -63.40 -8.35 12.02
CA ILE A 480 -63.61 -7.63 13.27
C ILE A 480 -63.40 -8.62 14.43
N GLY A 481 -62.29 -8.48 15.15
CA GLY A 481 -61.93 -9.27 16.34
C GLY A 481 -60.74 -10.22 16.20
N ASN A 482 -60.11 -10.34 15.02
CA ASN A 482 -58.82 -11.03 14.89
C ASN A 482 -57.69 -10.11 15.39
N VAL A 483 -56.76 -10.68 16.15
CA VAL A 483 -55.63 -9.95 16.76
C VAL A 483 -54.33 -10.70 16.46
N ALA A 484 -53.35 -10.00 15.88
CA ALA A 484 -51.98 -10.48 15.79
C ALA A 484 -51.24 -10.07 17.07
N ASN A 485 -50.68 -11.04 17.78
CA ASN A 485 -49.82 -10.80 18.94
C ASN A 485 -48.37 -10.87 18.47
N ILE A 486 -47.67 -9.74 18.58
CA ILE A 486 -46.27 -9.60 18.22
C ILE A 486 -45.48 -9.59 19.50
N SER A 487 -44.55 -10.52 19.64
CA SER A 487 -43.61 -10.62 20.75
C SER A 487 -42.20 -10.32 20.26
N ALA A 488 -41.50 -9.47 20.99
CA ALA A 488 -40.06 -9.30 20.86
C ALA A 488 -39.37 -9.75 22.15
N THR A 489 -38.25 -10.45 22.01
CA THR A 489 -37.38 -10.79 23.13
C THR A 489 -36.01 -10.17 22.87
N LEU A 490 -35.64 -9.23 23.73
CA LEU A 490 -34.35 -8.58 23.78
C LEU A 490 -33.42 -9.40 24.69
N THR A 491 -32.30 -9.86 24.18
CA THR A 491 -31.28 -10.60 24.93
C THR A 491 -30.00 -9.80 24.97
N SER A 492 -29.27 -9.86 26.08
CA SER A 492 -27.92 -9.30 26.19
C SER A 492 -27.07 -10.16 27.11
N ILE A 493 -25.77 -10.24 26.79
CA ILE A 493 -24.80 -11.02 27.55
C ILE A 493 -24.38 -10.26 28.82
N ASN A 494 -24.22 -8.94 28.71
CA ASN A 494 -23.56 -8.11 29.73
C ASN A 494 -24.41 -6.92 30.22
N GLN A 495 -25.58 -6.68 29.62
CA GLN A 495 -26.41 -5.52 29.95
C GLN A 495 -27.81 -5.94 30.41
N SER A 496 -28.44 -5.10 31.24
CA SER A 496 -29.81 -5.36 31.68
C SER A 496 -30.79 -5.18 30.52
N VAL A 497 -31.56 -6.23 30.25
CA VAL A 497 -32.64 -6.24 29.25
C VAL A 497 -33.96 -5.73 29.80
N ALA A 498 -34.03 -5.31 31.07
CA ALA A 498 -35.28 -4.90 31.72
C ALA A 498 -35.62 -3.43 31.49
N ASN A 499 -36.91 -3.12 31.36
CA ASN A 499 -37.45 -1.75 31.17
C ASN A 499 -36.90 -1.01 29.93
N ARG A 500 -36.47 -1.74 28.90
CA ARG A 500 -35.98 -1.19 27.62
C ARG A 500 -37.14 -0.96 26.67
N ILE A 501 -37.19 0.20 25.99
CA ILE A 501 -38.32 0.57 25.16
C ILE A 501 -38.16 -0.04 23.76
N ILE A 502 -38.90 -1.11 23.47
CA ILE A 502 -38.98 -1.68 22.12
C ILE A 502 -39.98 -0.87 21.30
N THR A 503 -39.58 -0.44 20.12
CA THR A 503 -40.48 0.15 19.12
C THR A 503 -40.93 -0.94 18.16
N PHE A 504 -42.24 -1.19 18.08
CA PHE A 504 -42.83 -2.05 17.06
C PHE A 504 -43.37 -1.19 15.92
N ARG A 505 -42.95 -1.47 14.70
CA ARG A 505 -43.37 -0.73 13.49
C ARG A 505 -43.86 -1.69 12.43
N ASP A 506 -44.92 -1.28 11.76
CA ASP A 506 -45.36 -1.91 10.51
C ASP A 506 -44.67 -1.18 9.36
N GLU A 507 -43.65 -1.81 8.79
CA GLU A 507 -42.84 -1.25 7.72
C GLU A 507 -43.62 -1.16 6.41
N SER A 508 -44.58 -2.07 6.19
CA SER A 508 -45.43 -2.05 5.00
C SER A 508 -46.35 -0.84 4.97
N MET A 509 -46.77 -0.36 6.14
CA MET A 509 -47.63 0.82 6.30
C MET A 509 -46.87 2.09 6.70
N GLY A 510 -45.59 1.98 7.06
CA GLY A 510 -44.80 3.09 7.61
C GLY A 510 -45.27 3.59 8.98
N LEU A 511 -46.04 2.78 9.73
CA LEU A 511 -46.70 3.19 10.97
C LEU A 511 -46.04 2.56 12.21
N ILE A 512 -45.77 3.36 13.23
CA ILE A 512 -45.43 2.84 14.56
C ILE A 512 -46.68 2.21 15.16
N ILE A 513 -46.63 0.91 15.43
CA ILE A 513 -47.73 0.16 16.04
C ILE A 513 -47.83 0.53 17.52
N ASN A 514 -46.71 0.41 18.23
CA ASN A 514 -46.64 0.67 19.67
C ASN A 514 -45.17 0.77 20.14
N THR A 515 -44.97 1.36 21.31
CA THR A 515 -43.69 1.35 22.03
C THR A 515 -43.92 0.72 23.40
N VAL A 516 -43.21 -0.37 23.71
CA VAL A 516 -43.45 -1.18 24.91
C VAL A 516 -42.14 -1.41 25.66
N SER A 517 -42.15 -1.19 26.97
CA SER A 517 -41.00 -1.52 27.83
C SER A 517 -40.88 -3.04 28.02
N THR A 518 -39.67 -3.58 27.89
CA THR A 518 -39.37 -4.99 28.19
C THR A 518 -39.57 -5.32 29.68
N ASP A 519 -39.95 -6.56 29.97
CA ASP A 519 -39.96 -7.12 31.32
C ASP A 519 -38.54 -7.52 31.81
N GLN A 520 -38.44 -8.10 33.02
CA GLN A 520 -37.17 -8.53 33.60
C GLN A 520 -36.40 -9.58 32.77
N ASN A 521 -37.08 -10.27 31.85
CA ASN A 521 -36.50 -11.28 30.98
C ASN A 521 -36.31 -10.75 29.55
N GLY A 522 -36.45 -9.44 29.32
CA GLY A 522 -36.28 -8.82 28.01
C GLY A 522 -37.47 -8.95 27.07
N ASN A 523 -38.63 -9.44 27.55
CA ASN A 523 -39.79 -9.63 26.68
C ASN A 523 -40.63 -8.36 26.59
N ALA A 524 -40.97 -7.96 25.37
CA ALA A 524 -41.99 -6.97 25.07
C ALA A 524 -43.04 -7.59 24.15
N TRP A 525 -44.31 -7.20 24.31
CA TRP A 525 -45.37 -7.67 23.42
C TRP A 525 -46.34 -6.54 23.09
N THR A 526 -46.87 -6.58 21.88
CA THR A 526 -47.94 -5.70 21.44
C THR A 526 -48.97 -6.48 20.64
N THR A 527 -50.18 -5.95 20.56
CA THR A 527 -51.28 -6.56 19.81
C THR A 527 -51.77 -5.63 18.73
N ILE A 528 -51.93 -6.15 17.51
CA ILE A 528 -52.48 -5.44 16.36
C ILE A 528 -53.88 -5.98 16.08
N ASN A 529 -54.88 -5.11 16.07
CA ASN A 529 -56.22 -5.49 15.63
C ASN A 529 -56.26 -5.55 14.10
N LEU A 530 -56.61 -6.71 13.55
CA LEU A 530 -56.66 -6.94 12.10
C LEU A 530 -58.03 -6.51 11.53
N ASP A 531 -58.29 -5.21 11.57
CA ASP A 531 -59.55 -4.59 11.16
C ASP A 531 -59.43 -3.79 9.84
N SER A 532 -60.40 -2.92 9.55
CA SER A 532 -60.45 -2.11 8.32
C SER A 532 -59.38 -1.02 8.24
N SER A 533 -58.61 -0.78 9.29
CA SER A 533 -57.49 0.18 9.28
C SER A 533 -56.21 -0.39 8.66
N GLN A 534 -56.05 -1.71 8.66
CA GLN A 534 -54.92 -2.39 8.03
C GLN A 534 -55.14 -2.48 6.51
N THR A 535 -54.07 -2.50 5.73
CA THR A 535 -54.11 -2.70 4.26
C THR A 535 -54.19 -4.20 3.93
N ILE A 536 -54.62 -4.61 2.72
CA ILE A 536 -54.63 -6.03 2.32
C ILE A 536 -53.23 -6.33 1.77
N GLY A 537 -52.64 -7.47 2.15
CA GLY A 537 -51.32 -7.88 1.67
C GLY A 537 -50.32 -8.20 2.77
N LEU A 538 -49.04 -8.11 2.43
CA LEU A 538 -47.91 -8.42 3.31
C LEU A 538 -47.66 -7.28 4.30
N HIS A 539 -47.71 -7.60 5.58
CA HIS A 539 -47.30 -6.72 6.66
C HIS A 539 -45.98 -7.21 7.22
N THR A 540 -44.93 -6.43 6.99
CA THR A 540 -43.60 -6.64 7.57
C THR A 540 -43.54 -5.86 8.87
N ILE A 541 -43.42 -6.57 9.99
CA ILE A 541 -43.36 -5.97 11.32
C ILE A 541 -41.93 -6.02 11.81
N SER A 542 -41.38 -4.85 12.12
CA SER A 542 -40.11 -4.74 12.81
C SER A 542 -40.32 -4.53 14.30
N ALA A 543 -39.40 -5.06 15.09
CA ALA A 543 -39.17 -4.63 16.46
C ALA A 543 -37.74 -4.11 16.56
N SER A 544 -37.57 -2.93 17.14
CA SER A 544 -36.25 -2.32 17.29
C SER A 544 -35.98 -1.79 18.70
N TYR A 545 -34.71 -1.87 19.09
CA TYR A 545 -34.12 -1.22 20.26
C TYR A 545 -32.68 -0.81 19.92
N SER A 546 -32.36 0.48 20.00
CA SER A 546 -31.10 1.01 19.46
C SER A 546 -30.92 0.55 18.00
N THR A 547 -29.77 -0.04 17.63
CA THR A 547 -29.53 -0.64 16.30
C THR A 547 -29.96 -2.10 16.18
N ALA A 548 -30.35 -2.77 17.27
CA ALA A 548 -30.88 -4.13 17.20
C ALA A 548 -32.28 -4.10 16.57
N VAL A 549 -32.41 -4.63 15.36
CA VAL A 549 -33.68 -4.75 14.64
C VAL A 549 -33.89 -6.19 14.19
N ASN A 550 -35.13 -6.66 14.28
CA ASN A 550 -35.52 -7.93 13.69
C ASN A 550 -36.91 -7.79 13.08
N TYR A 551 -37.21 -8.63 12.10
CA TYR A 551 -38.43 -8.59 11.31
C TYR A 551 -39.20 -9.89 11.43
N THR A 552 -40.52 -9.77 11.47
CA THR A 552 -41.44 -10.86 11.23
C THR A 552 -42.48 -10.41 10.23
N PHE A 553 -43.22 -11.33 9.64
CA PHE A 553 -44.21 -10.99 8.63
C PHE A 553 -45.50 -11.76 8.85
N TYR A 554 -46.60 -11.13 8.46
CA TYR A 554 -47.88 -11.80 8.35
C TYR A 554 -48.70 -11.29 7.17
N MET A 555 -49.65 -12.11 6.73
CA MET A 555 -50.50 -11.84 5.59
C MET A 555 -51.94 -11.53 6.02
N ILE A 556 -52.48 -10.40 5.56
CA ILE A 556 -53.90 -10.07 5.71
C ILE A 556 -54.64 -10.33 4.40
N ASN A 557 -55.59 -11.27 4.45
CA ASN A 557 -56.48 -11.59 3.35
C ASN A 557 -57.79 -10.80 3.46
N GLY A 558 -58.35 -10.34 2.33
CA GLY A 558 -59.72 -9.82 2.30
C GLY A 558 -60.75 -10.94 2.52
N THR A 559 -61.72 -10.75 3.42
CA THR A 559 -62.81 -11.73 3.58
C THR A 559 -63.72 -11.82 2.35
N ASN A 560 -63.84 -10.73 1.57
CA ASN A 560 -64.69 -10.62 0.36
C ASN A 560 -64.25 -9.51 -0.61
N THR A 561 -63.07 -8.92 -0.43
CA THR A 561 -62.63 -7.70 -1.14
C THR A 561 -61.41 -7.98 -1.99
N THR A 562 -61.51 -7.63 -3.27
CA THR A 562 -60.40 -7.54 -4.21
C THR A 562 -59.58 -6.29 -3.88
N ILE A 563 -58.31 -6.32 -4.24
CA ILE A 563 -57.49 -5.11 -4.45
C ILE A 563 -57.88 -4.51 -5.80
N ASP A 564 -57.66 -3.22 -5.97
CA ASP A 564 -57.97 -2.50 -7.22
C ASP A 564 -56.67 -1.97 -7.85
N LEU A 565 -56.37 -2.38 -9.09
CA LEU A 565 -55.22 -1.93 -9.86
C LEU A 565 -55.64 -0.89 -10.89
N TYR A 566 -55.03 0.29 -10.83
CA TYR A 566 -55.34 1.41 -11.71
C TYR A 566 -54.14 1.72 -12.62
N LEU A 567 -54.39 1.77 -13.93
CA LEU A 567 -53.44 2.31 -14.92
C LEU A 567 -53.89 3.73 -15.28
N THR A 568 -53.19 4.73 -14.75
CA THR A 568 -53.58 6.15 -14.80
C THR A 568 -53.08 6.85 -16.05
N SER A 569 -51.90 6.50 -16.55
CA SER A 569 -51.33 7.12 -17.75
C SER A 569 -50.49 6.16 -18.59
N VAL A 570 -50.50 6.40 -19.91
CA VAL A 570 -49.61 5.78 -20.91
C VAL A 570 -49.19 6.91 -21.85
N SER A 571 -47.92 7.30 -21.82
CA SER A 571 -47.42 8.47 -22.55
C SER A 571 -46.03 8.23 -23.16
N PRO A 572 -45.82 8.51 -24.46
CA PRO A 572 -46.81 9.02 -25.42
C PRO A 572 -47.77 7.93 -25.90
N SER A 573 -49.00 8.32 -26.30
CA SER A 573 -49.99 7.40 -26.89
C SER A 573 -49.69 7.04 -28.36
N THR A 574 -48.64 7.61 -28.94
CA THR A 574 -48.10 7.22 -30.26
C THR A 574 -46.59 7.08 -30.16
N VAL A 575 -46.07 5.91 -30.55
CA VAL A 575 -44.64 5.58 -30.49
C VAL A 575 -44.15 5.25 -31.90
N ASN A 576 -42.98 5.80 -32.27
CA ASN A 576 -42.34 5.51 -33.55
C ASN A 576 -41.31 4.39 -33.36
N LEU A 577 -41.57 3.22 -33.94
CA LEU A 577 -40.71 2.04 -33.89
C LEU A 577 -39.39 2.22 -34.66
N SER A 578 -39.24 3.30 -35.43
CA SER A 578 -38.00 3.64 -36.16
C SER A 578 -37.02 4.49 -35.33
N GLN A 579 -37.41 4.86 -34.11
CA GLN A 579 -36.57 5.53 -33.10
C GLN A 579 -36.37 4.57 -31.92
N THR A 580 -35.83 5.05 -30.79
CA THR A 580 -35.82 4.31 -29.52
C THR A 580 -37.25 4.29 -28.96
N PRO A 581 -38.03 3.21 -29.13
CA PRO A 581 -39.48 3.28 -28.90
C PRO A 581 -39.79 3.02 -27.43
N SER A 582 -39.87 4.09 -26.64
CA SER A 582 -40.23 4.03 -25.23
C SER A 582 -41.63 4.57 -24.96
N VAL A 583 -42.33 3.97 -24.00
CA VAL A 583 -43.57 4.49 -23.44
C VAL A 583 -43.45 4.53 -21.91
N ASN A 584 -43.82 5.66 -21.31
CA ASN A 584 -43.94 5.76 -19.87
C ASN A 584 -45.33 5.34 -19.42
N ILE A 585 -45.41 4.49 -18.42
CA ILE A 585 -46.67 4.04 -17.83
C ILE A 585 -46.74 4.37 -16.35
N GLN A 586 -47.89 4.84 -15.91
CA GLN A 586 -48.14 5.19 -14.52
C GLN A 586 -49.41 4.54 -14.00
N GLY A 587 -49.38 4.15 -12.74
CA GLY A 587 -50.54 3.59 -12.06
C GLY A 587 -50.30 3.34 -10.59
N TYR A 588 -51.25 2.71 -9.93
CA TYR A 588 -51.17 2.39 -8.51
C TYR A 588 -52.06 1.20 -8.15
N LEU A 589 -51.74 0.56 -7.02
CA LEU A 589 -52.55 -0.49 -6.42
C LEU A 589 -53.19 0.01 -5.13
N GLU A 590 -54.49 -0.23 -4.95
CA GLU A 590 -55.28 0.26 -3.82
C GLU A 590 -56.06 -0.86 -3.13
N ASP A 591 -56.12 -0.83 -1.81
CA ASP A 591 -57.10 -1.60 -1.04
C ASP A 591 -58.39 -0.78 -0.93
N PRO A 592 -59.49 -1.19 -1.59
CA PRO A 592 -60.72 -0.39 -1.65
C PRO A 592 -61.46 -0.27 -0.31
N VAL A 593 -61.08 -1.06 0.71
CA VAL A 593 -61.70 -1.00 2.04
C VAL A 593 -61.02 0.03 2.94
N SER A 594 -59.68 0.05 2.94
CA SER A 594 -58.92 1.02 3.74
C SER A 594 -58.68 2.34 2.98
N GLY A 595 -58.73 2.31 1.65
CA GLY A 595 -58.32 3.43 0.78
C GLY A 595 -56.79 3.60 0.72
N ASN A 596 -56.04 2.69 1.35
CA ASN A 596 -54.59 2.75 1.40
C ASN A 596 -53.99 2.15 0.13
N ARG A 597 -52.84 2.70 -0.27
CA ARG A 597 -52.03 2.20 -1.39
C ARG A 597 -51.25 0.96 -0.95
N VAL A 598 -51.09 0.01 -1.87
CA VAL A 598 -50.36 -1.25 -1.61
C VAL A 598 -48.94 -1.13 -2.14
N THR A 599 -47.96 -1.22 -1.25
CA THR A 599 -46.53 -1.06 -1.52
C THR A 599 -45.87 -2.41 -1.87
N ALA A 600 -44.70 -2.35 -2.51
CA ALA A 600 -43.86 -3.51 -2.86
C ALA A 600 -44.58 -4.62 -3.67
N ALA A 601 -45.66 -4.28 -4.37
CA ALA A 601 -46.46 -5.19 -5.18
C ALA A 601 -45.85 -5.36 -6.57
N VAL A 602 -45.68 -6.60 -7.02
CA VAL A 602 -45.11 -6.92 -8.35
C VAL A 602 -46.21 -6.85 -9.41
N ILE A 603 -46.09 -5.87 -10.31
CA ILE A 603 -47.01 -5.60 -11.42
C ILE A 603 -46.42 -6.19 -12.70
N SER A 604 -47.24 -6.84 -13.51
CA SER A 604 -46.88 -7.32 -14.85
C SER A 604 -47.50 -6.43 -15.92
N PHE A 605 -46.75 -6.08 -16.97
CA PHE A 605 -47.23 -5.25 -18.06
C PHE A 605 -47.41 -6.09 -19.33
N LEU A 606 -48.58 -5.96 -19.95
CA LEU A 606 -48.97 -6.74 -21.12
C LEU A 606 -49.41 -5.82 -22.26
N LEU A 607 -48.95 -6.14 -23.48
CA LEU A 607 -49.39 -5.49 -24.72
C LEU A 607 -50.36 -6.41 -25.49
N PHE A 608 -51.39 -5.84 -26.09
CA PHE A 608 -52.39 -6.55 -26.89
C PHE A 608 -52.58 -5.86 -28.24
N ASP A 609 -52.84 -6.63 -29.30
CA ASP A 609 -53.49 -6.05 -30.48
C ASP A 609 -54.83 -5.43 -30.06
N LYS A 610 -55.18 -4.26 -30.60
CA LYS A 610 -56.42 -3.57 -30.18
C LYS A 610 -57.65 -4.45 -30.34
N GLY A 611 -58.39 -4.65 -29.25
CA GLY A 611 -59.56 -5.52 -29.20
C GLY A 611 -59.27 -7.03 -29.12
N SER A 612 -57.99 -7.45 -29.06
CA SER A 612 -57.60 -8.85 -28.88
C SER A 612 -57.57 -9.26 -27.39
N PRO A 613 -58.05 -10.46 -27.03
CA PRO A 613 -57.95 -10.96 -25.66
C PRO A 613 -56.57 -11.56 -25.33
N ALA A 614 -55.71 -11.82 -26.32
CA ALA A 614 -54.43 -12.50 -26.11
C ALA A 614 -53.25 -11.50 -26.06
N PRO A 615 -52.39 -11.55 -25.03
CA PRO A 615 -51.23 -10.67 -24.94
C PRO A 615 -50.13 -11.11 -25.91
N ILE A 616 -49.32 -10.17 -26.35
CA ILE A 616 -48.15 -10.38 -27.20
C ILE A 616 -46.94 -10.60 -26.27
N ALA A 617 -46.41 -11.82 -26.26
CA ALA A 617 -45.29 -12.18 -25.41
C ALA A 617 -44.02 -11.42 -25.82
N GLY A 618 -43.26 -10.92 -24.84
CA GLY A 618 -41.96 -10.25 -25.07
C GLY A 618 -42.05 -8.85 -25.70
N ALA A 619 -43.25 -8.28 -25.82
CA ALA A 619 -43.45 -7.00 -26.49
C ALA A 619 -42.96 -5.77 -25.69
N LEU A 620 -42.76 -5.93 -24.37
CA LEU A 620 -42.40 -4.85 -23.44
C LEU A 620 -41.18 -5.26 -22.60
N THR A 621 -40.25 -4.33 -22.40
CA THR A 621 -39.08 -4.50 -21.52
C THR A 621 -38.93 -3.29 -20.60
N PRO A 622 -38.90 -3.46 -19.26
CA PRO A 622 -39.09 -4.72 -18.54
C PRO A 622 -40.54 -5.25 -18.63
N PRO A 623 -40.77 -6.57 -18.45
CA PRO A 623 -42.11 -7.17 -18.51
C PRO A 623 -42.98 -6.89 -17.27
N GLY A 624 -42.43 -6.23 -16.26
CA GLY A 624 -43.09 -5.91 -15.00
C GLY A 624 -42.36 -4.83 -14.22
N GLY A 625 -42.96 -4.43 -13.10
CA GLY A 625 -42.51 -3.38 -12.21
C GLY A 625 -42.92 -3.65 -10.77
N ILE A 626 -42.52 -2.77 -9.85
CA ILE A 626 -42.86 -2.88 -8.44
C ILE A 626 -43.50 -1.57 -8.00
N THR A 627 -44.53 -1.62 -7.14
CA THR A 627 -45.06 -0.40 -6.54
C THR A 627 -44.10 0.18 -5.49
N ASP A 628 -43.90 1.48 -5.53
CA ASP A 628 -43.05 2.24 -4.61
C ASP A 628 -43.64 2.31 -3.19
N THR A 629 -43.02 3.09 -2.31
CA THR A 629 -43.47 3.33 -0.93
C THR A 629 -44.81 4.08 -0.85
N ASN A 630 -45.25 4.71 -1.94
CA ASN A 630 -46.58 5.31 -2.09
C ASN A 630 -47.59 4.37 -2.77
N GLY A 631 -47.20 3.12 -3.05
CA GLY A 631 -47.96 2.11 -3.78
C GLY A 631 -48.27 2.48 -5.23
N GLN A 632 -47.43 3.30 -5.85
CA GLN A 632 -47.49 3.73 -7.25
C GLN A 632 -46.41 3.04 -8.08
N PHE A 633 -46.64 2.89 -9.38
CA PHE A 633 -45.58 2.53 -10.33
C PHE A 633 -45.52 3.61 -11.41
N ASP A 634 -44.30 4.04 -11.75
CA ASP A 634 -43.99 4.98 -12.84
C ASP A 634 -42.75 4.46 -13.57
N LEU A 635 -42.95 3.86 -14.75
CA LEU A 635 -41.92 3.10 -15.43
C LEU A 635 -41.92 3.38 -16.93
N ALA A 636 -40.70 3.64 -17.45
CA ALA A 636 -40.45 3.65 -18.87
C ALA A 636 -40.28 2.21 -19.38
N LEU A 637 -41.10 1.82 -20.33
CA LEU A 637 -41.04 0.54 -21.02
C LEU A 637 -40.53 0.72 -22.45
N SER A 638 -39.57 -0.09 -22.85
CA SER A 638 -39.19 -0.23 -24.25
C SER A 638 -40.14 -1.19 -24.96
N ILE A 639 -40.55 -0.82 -26.17
CA ILE A 639 -41.42 -1.63 -27.03
C ILE A 639 -40.55 -2.42 -28.02
N ASP A 640 -40.91 -3.66 -28.32
CA ASP A 640 -40.20 -4.45 -29.33
C ASP A 640 -40.35 -3.83 -30.74
N THR A 641 -39.22 -3.44 -31.34
CA THR A 641 -39.13 -2.86 -32.69
C THR A 641 -39.58 -3.82 -33.80
N SER A 642 -39.69 -5.11 -33.52
CA SER A 642 -40.17 -6.13 -34.47
C SER A 642 -41.68 -6.08 -34.70
N LEU A 643 -42.43 -5.41 -33.82
CA LEU A 643 -43.88 -5.27 -33.94
C LEU A 643 -44.27 -4.51 -35.22
N PRO A 644 -45.36 -4.90 -35.90
CA PRO A 644 -45.86 -4.13 -37.02
C PRO A 644 -46.46 -2.79 -36.54
N SER A 645 -46.46 -1.79 -37.42
CA SER A 645 -47.19 -0.55 -37.16
C SER A 645 -48.70 -0.82 -37.10
N GLY A 646 -49.41 -0.27 -36.12
CA GLY A 646 -50.82 -0.52 -35.88
C GLY A 646 -51.32 0.03 -34.55
N GLU A 647 -52.61 -0.20 -34.25
CA GLU A 647 -53.21 0.17 -32.97
C GLU A 647 -53.16 -1.00 -31.97
N TYR A 648 -52.74 -0.71 -30.75
CA TYR A 648 -52.52 -1.66 -29.65
C TYR A 648 -53.13 -1.14 -28.34
N GLU A 649 -53.17 -2.00 -27.32
CA GLU A 649 -53.64 -1.69 -25.96
C GLU A 649 -52.63 -2.19 -24.92
N ILE A 650 -52.34 -1.42 -23.87
CA ILE A 650 -51.52 -1.82 -22.71
C ILE A 650 -52.41 -2.08 -21.50
N ARG A 651 -52.08 -3.08 -20.69
CA ARG A 651 -52.71 -3.40 -19.40
C ARG A 651 -51.65 -3.72 -18.35
N ALA A 652 -51.91 -3.35 -17.10
CA ALA A 652 -51.15 -3.80 -15.94
C ALA A 652 -51.93 -4.89 -15.18
N ASP A 653 -51.25 -5.95 -14.75
CA ASP A 653 -51.82 -7.07 -13.98
C ASP A 653 -51.06 -7.24 -12.67
N PHE A 654 -51.78 -7.46 -11.58
CA PHE A 654 -51.18 -7.87 -10.31
C PHE A 654 -51.68 -9.27 -9.96
N ASN A 655 -50.75 -10.21 -9.78
CA ASN A 655 -51.04 -11.63 -9.59
C ASN A 655 -50.78 -12.11 -8.15
N GLY A 656 -50.84 -11.20 -7.17
CA GLY A 656 -50.65 -11.57 -5.76
C GLY A 656 -49.22 -11.84 -5.38
N SER A 657 -48.24 -11.18 -6.02
CA SER A 657 -46.82 -11.37 -5.72
C SER A 657 -46.22 -10.07 -5.19
N TRP A 658 -45.36 -10.17 -4.18
CA TRP A 658 -44.60 -9.05 -3.61
C TRP A 658 -43.11 -9.31 -3.79
N LEU A 659 -42.30 -8.25 -3.74
CA LEU A 659 -40.85 -8.33 -3.96
C LEU A 659 -40.16 -9.39 -3.09
N SER A 660 -40.62 -9.56 -1.84
CA SER A 660 -39.99 -10.42 -0.84
C SER A 660 -41.03 -11.27 -0.08
N GLY A 661 -41.92 -11.94 -0.80
CA GLY A 661 -42.96 -12.76 -0.16
C GLY A 661 -43.52 -13.89 -1.04
N PRO A 662 -44.21 -14.87 -0.43
CA PRO A 662 -44.89 -15.91 -1.17
C PRO A 662 -46.00 -15.36 -2.08
N THR A 663 -46.25 -16.03 -3.20
CA THR A 663 -47.32 -15.65 -4.13
C THR A 663 -48.69 -16.08 -3.59
N TYR A 664 -49.62 -15.14 -3.48
CA TYR A 664 -51.00 -15.35 -3.07
C TYR A 664 -51.95 -15.07 -4.24
N PRO A 665 -52.13 -16.03 -5.16
CA PRO A 665 -52.79 -15.80 -6.44
C PRO A 665 -54.27 -15.46 -6.33
N PHE A 666 -54.87 -15.52 -5.15
CA PHE A 666 -56.26 -15.13 -4.89
C PHE A 666 -56.41 -13.63 -4.54
N ILE A 667 -55.31 -12.92 -4.27
CA ILE A 667 -55.26 -11.46 -4.17
C ILE A 667 -54.73 -10.95 -5.51
N ASN A 668 -55.61 -10.78 -6.50
CA ASN A 668 -55.22 -10.35 -7.84
C ASN A 668 -56.19 -9.30 -8.39
N ASP A 669 -55.71 -8.50 -9.34
CA ASP A 669 -56.55 -7.63 -10.17
C ASP A 669 -55.87 -7.29 -11.51
N SER A 670 -56.63 -6.76 -12.45
CA SER A 670 -56.13 -6.24 -13.72
C SER A 670 -56.68 -4.85 -13.99
N SER A 671 -55.81 -3.95 -14.44
CA SER A 671 -56.20 -2.58 -14.77
C SER A 671 -57.14 -2.52 -15.98
N ASN A 672 -57.67 -1.32 -16.22
CA ASN A 672 -58.18 -0.93 -17.54
C ASN A 672 -57.11 -1.08 -18.63
N ARG A 673 -57.56 -1.18 -19.88
CA ARG A 673 -56.68 -1.13 -21.06
C ARG A 673 -56.54 0.30 -21.57
N ALA A 674 -55.32 0.70 -21.94
CA ALA A 674 -55.01 2.01 -22.48
C ALA A 674 -54.51 1.90 -23.93
N ASP A 675 -55.05 2.73 -24.84
CA ASP A 675 -54.70 2.74 -26.25
C ASP A 675 -53.27 3.25 -26.50
N ILE A 676 -52.54 2.58 -27.40
CA ILE A 676 -51.24 3.00 -27.93
C ILE A 676 -51.13 2.72 -29.42
N ASN A 677 -50.59 3.66 -30.20
CA ASN A 677 -50.44 3.54 -31.65
C ASN A 677 -48.96 3.44 -32.05
N LEU A 678 -48.59 2.40 -32.79
CA LEU A 678 -47.22 2.17 -33.26
C LEU A 678 -47.06 2.60 -34.72
N THR A 679 -46.06 3.43 -35.00
CA THR A 679 -45.75 3.95 -36.34
C THR A 679 -44.35 3.55 -36.80
N LYS A 680 -44.09 3.52 -38.12
CA LYS A 680 -42.78 3.18 -38.70
C LYS A 680 -42.51 4.05 -39.94
N GLU A 681 -41.31 4.60 -40.05
CA GLU A 681 -40.88 5.39 -41.23
C GLU A 681 -40.41 4.47 -42.36
N GLN A 682 -40.73 4.81 -43.62
CA GLN A 682 -40.27 4.05 -44.79
C GLN A 682 -38.77 4.23 -45.00
N THR A 683 -38.02 3.14 -44.99
CA THR A 683 -36.58 3.15 -45.23
C THR A 683 -36.24 2.71 -46.67
N TYR A 684 -35.22 3.34 -47.26
CA TYR A 684 -34.68 3.01 -48.57
C TYR A 684 -33.22 2.60 -48.43
N SER A 685 -32.76 1.64 -49.24
CA SER A 685 -31.34 1.27 -49.34
C SER A 685 -30.80 1.56 -50.75
N VAL A 686 -29.57 2.06 -50.83
CA VAL A 686 -28.84 2.32 -52.08
C VAL A 686 -27.69 1.33 -52.15
N TRP A 687 -27.62 0.54 -53.22
CA TRP A 687 -26.51 -0.38 -53.48
C TRP A 687 -25.67 0.20 -54.62
N PHE A 688 -24.38 0.41 -54.38
CA PHE A 688 -23.49 1.09 -55.33
C PHE A 688 -22.52 0.11 -55.99
N TYR A 689 -22.24 0.31 -57.28
CA TYR A 689 -21.37 -0.51 -58.10
C TYR A 689 -20.47 0.36 -58.98
N MET A 690 -19.23 -0.09 -59.19
CA MET A 690 -18.28 0.50 -60.12
C MET A 690 -17.72 -0.57 -61.06
N ASN A 691 -17.91 -0.44 -62.38
CA ASN A 691 -17.60 -1.47 -63.38
C ASN A 691 -18.13 -2.87 -62.98
N ASP A 692 -19.39 -2.93 -62.55
CA ASP A 692 -20.07 -4.14 -62.05
C ASP A 692 -19.51 -4.74 -60.75
N ILE A 693 -18.55 -4.08 -60.08
CA ILE A 693 -18.05 -4.48 -58.77
C ILE A 693 -18.88 -3.75 -57.70
N GLU A 694 -19.54 -4.51 -56.83
CA GLU A 694 -20.34 -3.98 -55.73
C GLU A 694 -19.48 -3.29 -54.68
N ALA A 695 -20.01 -2.24 -54.06
CA ALA A 695 -19.32 -1.42 -53.07
C ALA A 695 -18.71 -2.20 -51.90
N ASN A 696 -19.37 -3.29 -51.51
CA ASN A 696 -18.97 -4.16 -50.40
C ASN A 696 -17.94 -5.23 -50.81
N ASN A 697 -17.55 -5.29 -52.09
CA ASN A 697 -16.55 -6.21 -52.60
C ASN A 697 -15.19 -5.50 -52.62
N TYR A 698 -14.27 -5.90 -51.74
CA TYR A 698 -12.92 -5.33 -51.58
C TYR A 698 -12.05 -5.32 -52.85
N ASN A 699 -12.49 -5.96 -53.94
CA ASN A 699 -11.85 -5.93 -55.25
C ASN A 699 -12.09 -4.60 -55.99
N SER A 700 -11.67 -3.47 -55.42
CA SER A 700 -11.81 -2.14 -56.05
C SER A 700 -11.28 -2.13 -57.49
N PRO A 701 -12.02 -1.57 -58.48
CA PRO A 701 -11.58 -1.57 -59.87
C PRO A 701 -10.30 -0.75 -60.05
N ILE A 702 -9.29 -1.35 -60.69
CA ILE A 702 -8.04 -0.66 -61.06
C ILE A 702 -8.20 -0.05 -62.45
N VAL A 703 -7.95 1.25 -62.56
CA VAL A 703 -8.19 2.03 -63.77
C VAL A 703 -6.98 2.88 -64.13
N LEU A 704 -6.92 3.30 -65.39
CA LEU A 704 -5.88 4.18 -65.91
C LEU A 704 -6.42 5.60 -66.08
N ARG A 705 -5.54 6.60 -66.01
CA ARG A 705 -5.89 7.99 -66.31
C ARG A 705 -6.41 8.11 -67.75
N SER A 706 -7.37 9.00 -67.97
CA SER A 706 -8.11 9.17 -69.25
C SER A 706 -9.03 8.01 -69.64
N SER A 707 -9.30 7.06 -68.73
CA SER A 707 -10.34 6.04 -68.90
C SER A 707 -11.71 6.49 -68.37
N SER A 708 -12.76 5.74 -68.67
CA SER A 708 -14.10 5.94 -68.09
C SER A 708 -14.45 4.80 -67.13
N LEU A 709 -15.11 5.15 -66.02
CA LEU A 709 -15.63 4.25 -64.98
C LEU A 709 -17.16 4.25 -65.02
N GLU A 710 -17.79 3.08 -65.20
CA GLU A 710 -19.25 2.97 -65.16
C GLU A 710 -19.72 2.90 -63.70
N LEU A 711 -20.45 3.91 -63.25
CA LEU A 711 -21.09 3.99 -61.95
C LEU A 711 -22.53 3.50 -62.07
N LYS A 712 -22.92 2.53 -61.24
CA LYS A 712 -24.28 1.98 -61.21
C LYS A 712 -24.81 1.96 -59.79
N ALA A 713 -26.04 2.38 -59.57
CA ALA A 713 -26.70 2.35 -58.26
C ALA A 713 -28.07 1.69 -58.34
N LEU A 714 -28.39 0.79 -57.41
CA LEU A 714 -29.68 0.13 -57.28
C LEU A 714 -30.41 0.67 -56.03
N LEU A 715 -31.60 1.23 -56.23
CA LEU A 715 -32.45 1.72 -55.13
C LEU A 715 -33.50 0.67 -54.76
N LEU A 716 -33.52 0.25 -53.51
CA LEU A 716 -34.47 -0.70 -52.95
C LEU A 716 -35.30 -0.04 -51.84
N ASN A 717 -36.55 -0.46 -51.69
CA ASN A 717 -37.37 -0.15 -50.52
C ASN A 717 -37.08 -1.14 -49.37
N GLU A 718 -37.71 -0.93 -48.22
CA GLU A 718 -37.61 -1.78 -47.02
C GLU A 718 -37.94 -3.27 -47.23
N SER A 719 -38.69 -3.63 -48.28
CA SER A 719 -39.00 -5.04 -48.61
C SER A 719 -38.01 -5.66 -49.60
N GLY A 720 -36.93 -4.95 -49.94
CA GLY A 720 -35.97 -5.37 -50.98
C GLY A 720 -36.48 -5.20 -52.41
N GLY A 721 -37.62 -4.52 -52.61
CA GLY A 721 -38.21 -4.25 -53.91
C GLY A 721 -37.55 -3.06 -54.61
N ALA A 722 -37.28 -3.18 -55.90
CA ALA A 722 -36.67 -2.11 -56.71
C ALA A 722 -37.57 -0.88 -56.87
N VAL A 723 -36.98 0.32 -56.78
CA VAL A 723 -37.69 1.61 -56.83
C VAL A 723 -37.33 2.37 -58.10
N ALA A 724 -38.31 2.55 -58.99
CA ALA A 724 -38.13 3.20 -60.29
C ALA A 724 -38.43 4.71 -60.28
N GLY A 725 -37.82 5.46 -61.21
CA GLY A 725 -38.11 6.87 -61.48
C GLY A 725 -37.49 7.88 -60.51
N GLN A 726 -36.60 7.45 -59.62
CA GLN A 726 -35.95 8.30 -58.61
C GLN A 726 -34.59 8.80 -59.09
N ASN A 727 -34.20 10.01 -58.69
CA ASN A 727 -32.89 10.58 -59.04
C ASN A 727 -31.82 10.13 -58.03
N ILE A 728 -30.81 9.40 -58.50
CA ILE A 728 -29.59 9.12 -57.75
C ILE A 728 -28.55 10.19 -58.08
N THR A 729 -27.90 10.74 -57.06
CA THR A 729 -26.78 11.65 -57.21
C THR A 729 -25.48 10.90 -56.97
N PHE A 730 -24.53 11.01 -57.89
CA PHE A 730 -23.17 10.48 -57.74
C PHE A 730 -22.24 11.62 -57.31
N LEU A 731 -21.44 11.37 -56.27
CA LEU A 731 -20.55 12.35 -55.68
C LEU A 731 -19.13 11.81 -55.58
N ASP A 732 -18.15 12.70 -55.59
CA ASP A 732 -16.78 12.39 -55.19
C ASP A 732 -16.61 12.42 -53.65
N ASP A 733 -15.40 12.09 -53.20
CA ASP A 733 -14.97 12.12 -51.79
C ASP A 733 -15.15 13.50 -51.12
N SER A 734 -15.20 14.60 -51.90
CA SER A 734 -15.48 15.95 -51.38
C SER A 734 -16.97 16.29 -51.35
N ASN A 735 -17.86 15.30 -51.53
CA ASN A 735 -19.31 15.47 -51.69
C ASN A 735 -19.69 16.43 -52.84
N VAL A 736 -18.83 16.61 -53.84
CA VAL A 736 -19.13 17.39 -55.03
C VAL A 736 -19.88 16.48 -56.02
N ILE A 737 -20.96 17.00 -56.59
CA ILE A 737 -21.76 16.25 -57.55
C ILE A 737 -20.96 16.05 -58.84
N ILE A 738 -20.62 14.80 -59.14
CA ILE A 738 -19.95 14.42 -60.39
C ILE A 738 -20.96 13.98 -61.47
N GLY A 739 -22.18 13.58 -61.06
CA GLY A 739 -23.22 13.15 -62.00
C GLY A 739 -24.57 12.85 -61.34
N GLN A 740 -25.61 12.71 -62.16
CA GLN A 740 -26.94 12.26 -61.73
C GLN A 740 -27.55 11.32 -62.78
N ALA A 741 -28.29 10.31 -62.33
CA ALA A 741 -29.07 9.44 -63.21
C ALA A 741 -30.39 9.00 -62.55
N GLN A 742 -31.39 8.70 -63.37
CA GLN A 742 -32.68 8.20 -62.91
C GLN A 742 -32.70 6.67 -62.82
N THR A 743 -33.35 6.14 -61.79
CA THR A 743 -33.56 4.70 -61.66
C THR A 743 -34.55 4.19 -62.71
N ASN A 744 -34.18 3.12 -63.41
CA ASN A 744 -35.04 2.43 -64.37
C ASN A 744 -36.09 1.54 -63.67
N LEU A 745 -36.89 0.78 -64.43
CA LEU A 745 -37.92 -0.13 -63.88
C LEU A 745 -37.37 -1.23 -62.97
N SER A 746 -36.07 -1.53 -63.05
CA SER A 746 -35.36 -2.48 -62.20
C SER A 746 -34.62 -1.79 -61.04
N GLY A 747 -34.85 -0.49 -60.82
CA GLY A 747 -34.26 0.28 -59.72
C GLY A 747 -32.84 0.79 -59.99
N TYR A 748 -32.28 0.58 -61.19
CA TYR A 748 -30.89 0.95 -61.50
C TYR A 748 -30.76 2.34 -62.12
N ALA A 749 -29.84 3.14 -61.61
CA ALA A 749 -29.34 4.38 -62.20
C ALA A 749 -27.88 4.16 -62.67
N ILE A 750 -27.53 4.55 -63.89
CA ILE A 750 -26.20 4.33 -64.50
C ILE A 750 -25.61 5.66 -64.98
N PHE A 751 -24.34 5.92 -64.67
CA PHE A 751 -23.60 7.12 -65.04
C PHE A 751 -22.15 6.77 -65.41
N ASN A 752 -21.60 7.38 -66.47
CA ASN A 752 -20.20 7.15 -66.87
C ASN A 752 -19.31 8.31 -66.39
N PHE A 753 -18.41 8.01 -65.48
CA PHE A 753 -17.46 8.97 -64.90
C PHE A 753 -16.13 8.94 -65.65
N ASN A 754 -15.67 10.09 -66.16
CA ASN A 754 -14.40 10.18 -66.88
C ASN A 754 -13.27 10.53 -65.91
N ILE A 755 -12.19 9.76 -65.93
CA ILE A 755 -11.03 9.96 -65.06
C ILE A 755 -10.06 10.94 -65.73
N ASP A 756 -10.08 12.19 -65.31
CA ASP A 756 -9.25 13.26 -65.89
C ASP A 756 -7.90 13.44 -65.17
N ASN A 757 -7.22 14.56 -65.44
CA ASN A 757 -5.91 14.85 -64.88
C ASN A 757 -5.94 15.38 -63.44
N THR A 758 -7.12 15.72 -62.90
CA THR A 758 -7.27 16.30 -61.55
C THR A 758 -7.42 15.24 -60.46
N ILE A 759 -7.69 13.99 -60.85
CA ILE A 759 -7.88 12.87 -59.92
C ILE A 759 -6.52 12.33 -59.48
N PRO A 760 -6.24 12.23 -58.16
CA PRO A 760 -4.95 11.74 -57.66
C PRO A 760 -4.76 10.23 -57.87
N ALA A 761 -3.51 9.81 -58.03
CA ALA A 761 -3.15 8.39 -58.06
C ALA A 761 -3.45 7.71 -56.70
N GLY A 762 -3.78 6.41 -56.74
CA GLY A 762 -4.16 5.64 -55.55
C GLY A 762 -5.68 5.43 -55.40
N PRO A 763 -6.15 5.04 -54.21
CA PRO A 763 -7.58 4.89 -53.93
C PRO A 763 -8.32 6.22 -54.03
N ASN A 764 -9.52 6.20 -54.62
CA ASN A 764 -10.40 7.35 -54.72
C ASN A 764 -11.84 6.91 -54.40
N GLN A 765 -12.47 7.56 -53.42
CA GLN A 765 -13.84 7.22 -53.00
C GLN A 765 -14.87 7.94 -53.88
N LEU A 766 -15.92 7.22 -54.27
CA LEU A 766 -17.12 7.76 -54.90
C LEU A 766 -18.36 7.31 -54.13
N HIS A 767 -19.42 8.12 -54.19
CA HIS A 767 -20.69 7.87 -53.51
C HIS A 767 -21.85 7.84 -54.51
N ALA A 768 -22.86 7.02 -54.23
CA ALA A 768 -24.21 7.15 -54.79
C ALA A 768 -25.19 7.46 -53.66
N ARG A 769 -26.02 8.51 -53.83
CA ARG A 769 -26.92 9.03 -52.79
C ARG A 769 -28.36 9.22 -53.29
N TYR A 770 -29.32 8.86 -52.43
CA TYR A 770 -30.74 9.17 -52.55
C TYR A 770 -31.29 9.65 -51.20
N GLY A 771 -31.76 10.91 -51.13
CA GLY A 771 -32.11 11.52 -49.83
C GLY A 771 -30.91 11.54 -48.89
N ASN A 772 -31.10 11.02 -47.67
CA ASN A 772 -30.04 10.84 -46.67
C ASN A 772 -29.28 9.51 -46.79
N THR A 773 -29.77 8.57 -47.61
CA THR A 773 -29.13 7.27 -47.80
C THR A 773 -28.04 7.37 -48.85
N ALA A 774 -26.82 6.99 -48.52
CA ALA A 774 -25.70 6.90 -49.44
C ALA A 774 -24.99 5.55 -49.31
N ASN A 775 -24.34 5.13 -50.38
CA ASN A 775 -23.41 4.01 -50.38
C ASN A 775 -22.17 4.42 -51.18
N SER A 776 -20.99 3.98 -50.74
CA SER A 776 -19.72 4.45 -51.25
C SER A 776 -18.78 3.29 -51.54
N SER A 777 -17.88 3.47 -52.49
CA SER A 777 -16.84 2.50 -52.78
C SER A 777 -15.63 3.19 -53.36
N TYR A 778 -14.52 2.46 -53.47
CA TYR A 778 -13.24 2.95 -53.95
C TYR A 778 -12.91 2.40 -55.33
N PHE A 779 -12.27 3.22 -56.16
CA PHE A 779 -11.54 2.76 -57.35
C PHE A 779 -10.07 3.13 -57.20
N ILE A 780 -9.17 2.39 -57.87
CA ILE A 780 -7.73 2.59 -57.75
C ILE A 780 -7.19 3.17 -59.05
N LEU A 781 -6.72 4.42 -59.02
CA LEU A 781 -6.05 5.04 -60.16
C LEU A 781 -4.58 4.62 -60.19
N ASN A 782 -4.22 3.69 -61.07
CA ASN A 782 -2.84 3.23 -61.24
C ASN A 782 -2.02 4.23 -62.07
N ALA A 783 -1.33 5.14 -61.39
CA ALA A 783 -0.40 6.09 -61.96
C ALA A 783 0.85 6.25 -61.06
N PRO A 784 2.01 6.67 -61.61
CA PRO A 784 3.24 6.84 -60.83
C PRO A 784 3.13 7.87 -59.71
N ILE A 785 3.71 7.55 -58.54
CA ILE A 785 3.79 8.40 -57.34
C ILE A 785 5.26 8.69 -57.03
N ASN A 786 5.59 9.92 -56.64
CA ASN A 786 6.95 10.35 -56.32
C ASN A 786 7.02 11.19 -55.04
N HIS A 787 8.12 11.04 -54.30
CA HIS A 787 8.48 11.93 -53.19
C HIS A 787 9.13 13.23 -53.68
N THR A 788 8.63 14.37 -53.19
CA THR A 788 9.29 15.68 -53.27
C THR A 788 9.67 16.12 -51.86
N PHE A 789 10.88 16.64 -51.64
CA PHE A 789 11.36 16.97 -50.28
C PHE A 789 11.54 18.48 -50.15
N ILE A 790 11.19 18.98 -48.97
CA ILE A 790 11.47 20.34 -48.51
C ILE A 790 12.74 20.31 -47.63
N THR A 791 12.81 19.36 -46.68
CA THR A 791 13.99 19.10 -45.81
C THR A 791 14.24 17.59 -45.65
N PHE A 792 15.50 17.14 -45.80
CA PHE A 792 15.89 15.73 -45.55
C PHE A 792 17.42 15.47 -45.51
N PRO A 793 18.00 15.04 -44.37
CA PRO A 793 17.55 15.29 -42.98
C PRO A 793 17.86 16.74 -42.56
N GLN A 794 17.09 17.30 -41.61
CA GLN A 794 17.37 18.62 -41.04
C GLN A 794 17.16 18.66 -39.51
N PRO A 795 18.20 19.00 -38.71
CA PRO A 795 19.60 19.12 -39.12
C PRO A 795 20.16 17.78 -39.63
N ASN A 796 21.31 17.83 -40.32
CA ASN A 796 22.01 16.63 -40.80
C ASN A 796 23.05 16.09 -39.80
N SER A 797 23.10 16.66 -38.60
CA SER A 797 23.95 16.25 -37.48
C SER A 797 23.14 16.40 -36.20
N ILE A 798 23.08 15.34 -35.39
CA ILE A 798 22.33 15.29 -34.14
C ILE A 798 23.14 14.61 -33.02
N SER A 799 22.88 15.03 -31.79
CA SER A 799 23.43 14.38 -30.59
C SER A 799 22.56 13.21 -30.17
N LYS A 800 23.17 12.14 -29.65
CA LYS A 800 22.43 11.08 -28.95
C LYS A 800 22.12 11.41 -27.47
N VAL A 801 22.47 12.62 -26.99
CA VAL A 801 22.29 13.10 -25.60
C VAL A 801 21.18 14.18 -25.51
N PRO A 802 20.24 14.10 -24.53
CA PRO A 802 19.03 14.93 -24.47
C PRO A 802 19.21 16.44 -24.49
N SER A 803 20.33 16.93 -24.00
CA SER A 803 20.57 18.35 -23.80
C SER A 803 20.93 19.11 -25.08
N ASP A 804 21.19 18.45 -26.22
CA ASP A 804 21.83 19.10 -27.37
C ASP A 804 21.29 18.62 -28.74
N GLY A 805 20.05 18.97 -29.09
CA GLY A 805 19.52 18.77 -30.45
C GLY A 805 19.43 17.31 -30.92
N MET A 806 18.55 16.52 -30.29
CA MET A 806 18.40 15.07 -30.56
C MET A 806 17.64 14.70 -31.82
N THR A 807 16.85 15.62 -32.37
CA THR A 807 15.90 15.29 -33.42
C THR A 807 16.33 15.84 -34.77
N PHE A 808 16.02 15.09 -35.82
CA PHE A 808 16.02 15.59 -37.18
C PHE A 808 14.64 15.38 -37.80
N ASN A 809 14.26 16.28 -38.70
CA ASN A 809 13.00 16.17 -39.41
C ASN A 809 13.18 15.83 -40.89
N ILE A 810 12.13 15.21 -41.41
CA ILE A 810 11.91 14.95 -42.82
C ILE A 810 10.58 15.59 -43.18
N SER A 811 10.60 16.48 -44.15
CA SER A 811 9.38 17.10 -44.66
C SER A 811 9.32 17.11 -46.18
N GLY A 812 8.14 16.87 -46.74
CA GLY A 812 7.96 16.73 -48.18
C GLY A 812 6.52 16.50 -48.60
N PHE A 813 6.32 16.16 -49.88
CA PHE A 813 5.02 15.80 -50.42
C PHE A 813 5.08 14.55 -51.29
N LEU A 814 4.04 13.73 -51.23
CA LEU A 814 3.73 12.69 -52.22
C LEU A 814 2.86 13.28 -53.32
N TYR A 815 3.38 13.27 -54.54
CA TYR A 815 2.66 13.69 -55.73
C TYR A 815 2.60 12.59 -56.76
N ASP A 816 1.50 12.52 -57.49
CA ASP A 816 1.43 11.72 -58.69
C ASP A 816 2.16 12.40 -59.87
N ASN A 817 2.21 11.71 -61.02
CA ASN A 817 2.83 12.23 -62.24
C ASN A 817 2.14 13.45 -62.88
N GLN A 818 1.03 13.94 -62.33
CA GLN A 818 0.35 15.19 -62.71
C GLN A 818 0.40 16.25 -61.61
N SER A 819 1.21 16.04 -60.57
CA SER A 819 1.30 16.91 -59.39
C SER A 819 0.01 16.99 -58.57
N ASN A 820 -0.85 15.96 -58.62
CA ASN A 820 -1.96 15.85 -57.68
C ASN A 820 -1.45 15.27 -56.36
N PRO A 821 -1.89 15.81 -55.21
CA PRO A 821 -1.50 15.32 -53.89
C PRO A 821 -2.01 13.90 -53.66
N VAL A 822 -1.12 13.02 -53.22
CA VAL A 822 -1.46 11.64 -52.84
C VAL A 822 -1.72 11.60 -51.34
N LYS A 823 -2.97 11.31 -50.97
CA LYS A 823 -3.43 11.34 -49.58
C LYS A 823 -3.24 9.99 -48.90
N TYR A 824 -2.96 10.02 -47.61
CA TYR A 824 -2.92 8.85 -46.73
C TYR A 824 -1.94 7.75 -47.15
N GLY A 825 -0.88 8.10 -47.88
CA GLY A 825 0.17 7.17 -48.28
C GLY A 825 1.16 6.94 -47.16
N LEU A 826 1.42 5.66 -46.81
CA LEU A 826 2.37 5.28 -45.77
C LEU A 826 3.81 5.37 -46.28
N SER A 827 4.59 6.27 -45.71
CA SER A 827 6.02 6.43 -45.97
C SER A 827 6.84 5.93 -44.79
N SER A 828 7.85 5.10 -45.07
CA SER A 828 8.73 4.50 -44.07
C SER A 828 10.16 5.01 -44.25
N LEU A 829 10.76 5.45 -43.15
CA LEU A 829 12.17 5.82 -43.10
C LEU A 829 13.03 4.60 -42.78
N ILE A 830 14.08 4.39 -43.56
CA ILE A 830 15.10 3.37 -43.34
C ILE A 830 16.45 4.04 -43.11
N MET A 831 17.19 3.59 -42.10
CA MET A 831 18.55 4.01 -41.80
C MET A 831 19.55 2.91 -42.13
N PHE A 832 20.62 3.26 -42.85
CA PHE A 832 21.66 2.32 -43.26
C PHE A 832 23.04 2.65 -42.66
N ASP A 833 23.73 1.60 -42.22
CA ASP A 833 25.14 1.60 -41.86
C ASP A 833 25.93 0.74 -42.86
N GLY A 834 26.65 1.39 -43.78
CA GLY A 834 27.45 0.69 -44.79
C GLY A 834 26.67 -0.29 -45.67
N GLY A 835 25.34 -0.11 -45.79
CA GLY A 835 24.41 -0.99 -46.52
C GLY A 835 23.61 -1.97 -45.65
N THR A 836 23.84 -1.99 -44.34
CA THR A 836 23.04 -2.76 -43.36
C THR A 836 21.90 -1.91 -42.84
N ASP A 837 20.67 -2.43 -42.86
CA ASP A 837 19.51 -1.76 -42.24
C ASP A 837 19.65 -1.76 -40.72
N VAL A 838 19.70 -0.57 -40.13
CA VAL A 838 19.83 -0.30 -38.70
C VAL A 838 18.71 0.61 -38.20
N SER A 839 17.55 0.57 -38.88
CA SER A 839 16.39 1.42 -38.58
C SER A 839 15.81 1.20 -37.18
N HIS A 840 16.18 0.13 -36.49
CA HIS A 840 15.81 -0.12 -35.08
C HIS A 840 16.36 0.93 -34.11
N PHE A 841 17.37 1.71 -34.52
CA PHE A 841 17.87 2.85 -33.75
C PHE A 841 17.02 4.11 -33.91
N LEU A 842 16.11 4.17 -34.88
CA LEU A 842 15.25 5.34 -35.11
C LEU A 842 13.99 5.26 -34.24
N THR A 843 13.65 6.39 -33.61
CA THR A 843 12.38 6.56 -32.89
C THR A 843 11.63 7.73 -33.50
N LEU A 844 10.35 7.51 -33.88
CA LEU A 844 9.49 8.58 -34.37
C LEU A 844 8.98 9.39 -33.18
N GLU A 845 9.46 10.62 -33.03
CA GLU A 845 9.11 11.52 -31.93
C GLU A 845 7.81 12.27 -32.19
N SER A 846 7.63 12.74 -33.42
CA SER A 846 6.44 13.49 -33.81
C SER A 846 6.15 13.41 -35.31
N GLY A 847 4.94 13.81 -35.70
CA GLY A 847 4.49 13.78 -37.09
C GLY A 847 3.69 12.52 -37.44
N SER A 848 3.65 12.18 -38.73
CA SER A 848 2.83 11.10 -39.27
C SER A 848 3.58 10.31 -40.33
N LEU A 849 3.51 8.98 -40.23
CA LEU A 849 3.97 8.09 -41.29
C LEU A 849 3.09 8.18 -42.54
N TYR A 850 1.88 8.72 -42.41
CA TYR A 850 0.92 8.90 -43.51
C TYR A 850 0.92 10.33 -44.02
N SER A 851 0.82 10.48 -45.34
CA SER A 851 0.61 11.80 -45.96
C SER A 851 -0.78 12.37 -45.62
N ASP A 852 -0.86 13.69 -45.44
CA ASP A 852 -2.12 14.38 -45.17
C ASP A 852 -3.03 14.53 -46.41
N LEU A 853 -4.12 15.29 -46.27
CA LEU A 853 -5.05 15.61 -47.38
C LEU A 853 -4.40 16.37 -48.55
N ASN A 854 -3.26 17.02 -48.33
CA ASN A 854 -2.48 17.74 -49.33
C ASN A 854 -1.26 16.93 -49.79
N GLY A 855 -1.15 15.66 -49.38
CA GLY A 855 -0.02 14.78 -49.65
C GLY A 855 1.24 15.16 -48.91
N TYR A 856 1.18 16.08 -47.94
CA TYR A 856 2.32 16.50 -47.13
C TYR A 856 2.71 15.40 -46.14
N ILE A 857 4.01 15.17 -46.00
CA ILE A 857 4.61 14.27 -45.01
C ILE A 857 5.49 15.13 -44.11
N TYR A 858 5.33 14.94 -42.81
CA TYR A 858 6.22 15.44 -41.78
C TYR A 858 6.49 14.33 -40.79
N GLN A 859 7.76 13.99 -40.60
CA GLN A 859 8.22 13.00 -39.65
C GLN A 859 9.43 13.57 -38.92
N GLU A 860 9.39 13.56 -37.59
CA GLU A 860 10.51 13.94 -36.72
C GLU A 860 11.02 12.70 -36.01
N TYR A 861 12.31 12.45 -36.15
CA TYR A 861 12.96 11.27 -35.60
C TYR A 861 14.08 11.66 -34.65
N SER A 862 14.27 10.85 -33.61
CA SER A 862 15.47 10.78 -32.79
C SER A 862 16.21 9.47 -33.03
N VAL A 863 17.37 9.32 -32.40
CA VAL A 863 18.13 8.06 -32.33
C VAL A 863 18.27 7.62 -30.87
N SER A 864 18.32 6.30 -30.63
CA SER A 864 18.56 5.77 -29.27
C SER A 864 19.95 6.15 -28.76
N ASP A 865 20.11 6.23 -27.44
CA ASP A 865 21.38 6.47 -26.72
C ASP A 865 22.48 5.43 -27.06
N SER A 866 22.06 4.21 -27.38
CA SER A 866 22.89 3.09 -27.82
C SER A 866 23.36 3.18 -29.28
N THR A 867 22.89 4.19 -30.04
CA THR A 867 23.29 4.39 -31.44
C THR A 867 24.79 4.75 -31.52
N PRO A 868 25.60 3.99 -32.28
CA PRO A 868 27.02 4.31 -32.44
C PRO A 868 27.27 5.69 -33.06
N SER A 869 28.24 6.44 -32.53
CA SER A 869 28.62 7.76 -33.07
C SER A 869 29.31 7.62 -34.46
N LYS A 870 28.60 7.93 -35.55
CA LYS A 870 29.08 7.93 -36.96
C LYS A 870 28.02 8.48 -37.94
N ASN A 871 28.32 8.44 -39.25
CA ASN A 871 27.39 8.82 -40.32
C ASN A 871 26.52 7.66 -40.79
N TYR A 872 25.24 7.93 -41.00
CA TYR A 872 24.22 6.98 -41.47
C TYR A 872 23.54 7.48 -42.73
N THR A 873 23.27 6.60 -43.69
CA THR A 873 22.50 6.97 -44.90
C THR A 873 21.01 6.75 -44.65
N LEU A 874 20.20 7.79 -44.83
CA LEU A 874 18.75 7.71 -44.70
C LEU A 874 18.04 7.51 -46.06
N GLN A 875 17.01 6.68 -46.08
CA GLN A 875 16.20 6.38 -47.26
C GLN A 875 14.71 6.38 -46.90
N LEU A 876 13.92 7.20 -47.58
CA LEU A 876 12.46 7.20 -47.44
C LEU A 876 11.83 6.36 -48.55
N ILE A 877 10.89 5.50 -48.16
CA ILE A 877 10.23 4.53 -49.04
C ILE A 877 8.71 4.71 -48.94
N PHE A 878 8.05 4.64 -50.10
CA PHE A 878 6.61 4.50 -50.22
C PHE A 878 6.32 3.26 -51.07
N ASP A 879 5.73 2.22 -50.46
CA ASP A 879 5.53 0.90 -51.08
C ASP A 879 4.11 0.66 -51.60
N GLY A 880 3.33 1.74 -51.78
CA GLY A 880 1.95 1.64 -52.26
C GLY A 880 0.95 1.15 -51.21
N ILE A 881 1.22 1.45 -49.94
CA ILE A 881 0.30 1.21 -48.83
C ILE A 881 -0.46 2.51 -48.53
N PHE A 882 -1.79 2.43 -48.45
CA PHE A 882 -2.65 3.55 -48.07
C PHE A 882 -3.54 3.19 -46.89
N LEU A 883 -3.72 4.10 -45.95
CA LEU A 883 -4.60 3.93 -44.78
C LEU A 883 -5.65 5.05 -44.71
N TYR A 884 -6.85 4.78 -45.21
CA TYR A 884 -7.95 5.74 -45.13
C TYR A 884 -8.63 5.68 -43.75
N PRO A 885 -9.14 6.82 -43.22
CA PRO A 885 -9.96 6.84 -42.01
C PRO A 885 -11.27 6.07 -42.26
N ASP A 886 -11.68 5.21 -41.32
CA ASP A 886 -12.56 4.02 -41.46
C ASP A 886 -11.89 2.86 -42.21
N PRO A 887 -11.76 1.66 -41.61
CA PRO A 887 -10.58 0.80 -41.67
C PRO A 887 -10.38 0.10 -43.02
N PHE A 888 -10.06 0.87 -44.06
CA PHE A 888 -9.71 0.36 -45.37
C PHE A 888 -8.20 0.52 -45.59
N LEU A 889 -7.48 -0.56 -45.28
CA LEU A 889 -6.09 -0.73 -45.66
C LEU A 889 -6.01 -1.14 -47.13
N PHE A 890 -5.46 -0.27 -47.98
CA PHE A 890 -5.12 -0.64 -49.34
C PHE A 890 -3.64 -0.98 -49.41
N ASN A 891 -3.33 -2.27 -49.29
CA ASN A 891 -1.97 -2.77 -49.40
C ASN A 891 -1.71 -3.27 -50.82
N PHE A 892 -0.99 -2.46 -51.60
CA PHE A 892 -0.54 -2.86 -52.92
C PHE A 892 0.93 -3.25 -53.01
N SER A 893 1.61 -3.43 -51.88
CA SER A 893 2.98 -3.93 -51.86
C SER A 893 3.02 -5.31 -52.55
N GLY A 894 3.85 -5.44 -53.59
CA GLY A 894 4.00 -6.67 -54.36
C GLY A 894 3.09 -6.81 -55.60
N TYR A 895 2.18 -5.89 -55.87
CA TYR A 895 1.46 -5.84 -57.15
C TYR A 895 2.30 -5.11 -58.22
N SER A 896 2.16 -5.50 -59.49
CA SER A 896 2.82 -4.84 -60.64
C SER A 896 2.15 -3.50 -61.00
N ILE A 897 2.06 -2.61 -60.02
CA ILE A 897 1.50 -1.26 -60.16
C ILE A 897 2.55 -0.19 -59.87
N ASN A 898 2.32 1.02 -60.36
CA ASN A 898 3.35 2.07 -60.42
C ASN A 898 3.49 2.90 -59.14
N PHE A 899 3.10 2.40 -57.97
CA PHE A 899 3.07 3.22 -56.76
C PHE A 899 4.40 3.31 -56.01
N SER A 900 5.37 2.42 -56.24
CA SER A 900 6.59 2.44 -55.45
C SER A 900 7.47 3.65 -55.74
N SER A 901 7.91 4.32 -54.68
CA SER A 901 8.87 5.42 -54.74
C SER A 901 9.91 5.23 -53.65
N ILE A 902 11.19 5.27 -54.03
CA ILE A 902 12.33 5.19 -53.11
C ILE A 902 13.18 6.43 -53.33
N ARG A 903 13.55 7.13 -52.26
CA ARG A 903 14.43 8.29 -52.35
C ARG A 903 15.37 8.37 -51.17
N ASN A 904 16.67 8.51 -51.45
CA ASN A 904 17.69 8.74 -50.43
C ASN A 904 17.64 10.20 -49.97
N GLY A 905 18.07 10.45 -48.73
CA GLY A 905 18.32 11.79 -48.21
C GLY A 905 19.36 12.55 -49.02
N ASP A 906 19.30 13.88 -48.97
CA ASP A 906 20.27 14.73 -49.68
C ASP A 906 21.65 14.71 -48.98
N TYR A 907 21.69 14.32 -47.70
CA TYR A 907 22.89 14.15 -46.87
C TYR A 907 22.77 12.89 -46.00
N ASP A 908 23.92 12.34 -45.58
CA ASP A 908 23.97 11.38 -44.47
C ASP A 908 23.63 12.10 -43.14
N LEU A 909 23.07 11.36 -42.18
CA LEU A 909 22.85 11.81 -40.81
C LEU A 909 24.09 11.50 -39.97
N GLU A 910 24.76 12.52 -39.47
CA GLU A 910 25.82 12.37 -38.47
C GLU A 910 25.20 12.23 -37.07
N VAL A 911 25.51 11.13 -36.38
CA VAL A 911 25.18 10.94 -34.96
C VAL A 911 26.48 11.06 -34.18
N TYR A 912 26.51 11.92 -33.17
CA TYR A 912 27.70 12.11 -32.31
C TYR A 912 27.34 12.07 -30.82
N ASP A 913 28.36 11.85 -29.99
CA ASP A 913 28.22 11.85 -28.54
C ASP A 913 29.07 12.98 -27.94
N PRO A 914 28.46 14.12 -27.57
CA PRO A 914 29.20 15.22 -26.96
C PRO A 914 29.80 14.86 -25.60
N ASN A 915 29.34 13.79 -24.95
CA ASN A 915 29.73 13.38 -23.60
C ASN A 915 30.75 12.23 -23.58
N ASN A 916 31.24 11.78 -24.74
CA ASN A 916 32.26 10.74 -24.81
C ASN A 916 33.65 11.32 -24.42
N ILE A 917 33.80 11.60 -23.13
CA ILE A 917 35.01 12.12 -22.52
C ILE A 917 35.93 10.97 -22.14
N THR A 918 37.19 11.04 -22.55
CA THR A 918 38.26 10.15 -22.07
C THR A 918 39.17 10.90 -21.12
N ILE A 919 39.30 10.40 -19.89
CA ILE A 919 40.25 10.90 -18.88
C ILE A 919 41.45 9.95 -18.83
N LEU A 920 42.61 10.37 -19.34
CA LEU A 920 43.87 9.69 -19.06
C LEU A 920 44.43 10.23 -17.75
N PHE A 921 44.64 9.34 -16.79
CA PHE A 921 45.12 9.70 -15.46
C PHE A 921 46.52 9.11 -15.23
N GLU A 922 47.43 9.90 -14.68
CA GLU A 922 48.80 9.48 -14.37
C GLU A 922 49.23 9.94 -12.97
N VAL A 923 50.00 9.09 -12.27
CA VAL A 923 50.65 9.43 -11.00
C VAL A 923 52.15 9.51 -11.22
N ASN A 924 52.72 10.71 -11.08
CA ASN A 924 54.12 11.03 -11.28
C ASN A 924 54.67 10.49 -12.62
N GLY A 925 53.89 10.64 -13.69
CA GLY A 925 54.21 10.20 -15.06
C GLY A 925 54.03 8.70 -15.33
N THR A 926 53.39 7.96 -14.41
CA THR A 926 53.01 6.55 -14.64
C THR A 926 51.50 6.49 -14.88
N PRO A 927 51.03 5.95 -16.02
CA PRO A 927 49.61 5.77 -16.27
C PRO A 927 48.94 4.88 -15.22
N THR A 928 47.72 5.25 -14.85
CA THR A 928 46.91 4.49 -13.90
C THR A 928 46.47 3.16 -14.51
N ARG A 929 46.13 2.20 -13.64
CA ARG A 929 45.70 0.86 -14.02
C ARG A 929 44.37 0.55 -13.35
N SER A 930 43.59 -0.31 -13.98
CA SER A 930 42.34 -0.82 -13.42
C SER A 930 42.54 -1.82 -12.29
N TYR A 931 43.76 -2.36 -12.11
CA TYR A 931 44.09 -3.32 -11.08
C TYR A 931 45.57 -3.25 -10.71
N PHE A 932 45.87 -3.31 -9.41
CA PHE A 932 47.22 -3.35 -8.87
C PHE A 932 47.47 -4.66 -8.12
N ASP A 933 48.65 -5.25 -8.35
CA ASP A 933 49.11 -6.48 -7.71
C ASP A 933 50.60 -6.40 -7.37
N ASP A 934 51.16 -7.41 -6.72
CA ASP A 934 52.59 -7.46 -6.39
C ASP A 934 53.52 -7.29 -7.61
N SER A 935 53.05 -7.63 -8.82
CA SER A 935 53.82 -7.48 -10.05
C SER A 935 53.76 -6.06 -10.63
N ASN A 936 52.75 -5.29 -10.25
CA ASN A 936 52.53 -3.90 -10.65
C ASN A 936 51.90 -3.12 -9.49
N PRO A 937 52.64 -2.86 -8.39
CA PRO A 937 52.08 -2.16 -7.25
C PRO A 937 51.87 -0.68 -7.57
N PRO A 938 50.91 0.01 -6.89
CA PRO A 938 50.86 1.45 -6.95
C PRO A 938 52.11 2.03 -6.29
N ARG A 939 52.35 3.33 -6.48
CA ARG A 939 53.52 3.97 -5.91
C ARG A 939 53.26 4.30 -4.43
N SER A 940 54.19 3.91 -3.57
CA SER A 940 54.19 4.27 -2.15
C SER A 940 54.97 5.56 -1.90
N TYR A 941 54.52 6.34 -0.93
CA TYR A 941 55.07 7.64 -0.52
C TYR A 941 55.18 7.70 1.01
N ASN A 942 56.07 8.55 1.53
CA ASN A 942 56.09 8.87 2.95
C ASN A 942 55.23 10.12 3.21
N LYS A 943 54.84 10.35 4.46
CA LYS A 943 54.12 11.57 4.82
C LYS A 943 55.01 12.80 4.65
N GLY A 944 54.51 13.81 3.93
CA GLY A 944 55.26 15.01 3.54
C GLY A 944 55.98 14.93 2.17
N ASP A 945 55.80 13.85 1.42
CA ASP A 945 56.15 13.80 0.01
C ASP A 945 55.14 14.59 -0.85
N ILE A 946 55.57 15.10 -2.00
CA ILE A 946 54.67 15.74 -2.98
C ILE A 946 54.31 14.73 -4.08
N ILE A 947 53.02 14.49 -4.28
CA ILE A 947 52.51 13.61 -5.33
C ILE A 947 52.04 14.45 -6.52
N GLY A 948 52.57 14.17 -7.71
CA GLY A 948 52.12 14.77 -8.97
C GLY A 948 51.01 13.94 -9.62
N PHE A 949 49.79 14.46 -9.68
CA PHE A 949 48.66 13.85 -10.39
C PHE A 949 48.46 14.57 -11.72
N SER A 950 48.69 13.89 -12.84
CA SER A 950 48.52 14.48 -14.18
C SER A 950 47.30 13.92 -14.87
N VAL A 951 46.54 14.79 -15.53
CA VAL A 951 45.31 14.44 -16.23
C VAL A 951 45.38 14.95 -17.67
N ASP A 952 44.94 14.14 -18.62
CA ASP A 952 44.65 14.57 -19.98
C ASP A 952 43.19 14.24 -20.30
N ILE A 953 42.41 15.27 -20.65
CA ILE A 953 40.98 15.16 -20.92
C ILE A 953 40.73 15.34 -22.42
N PHE A 954 40.07 14.35 -23.02
CA PHE A 954 39.72 14.34 -24.45
C PHE A 954 38.21 14.20 -24.64
N ASN A 955 37.67 14.80 -25.70
CA ASN A 955 36.37 14.49 -26.28
C ASN A 955 36.54 13.96 -27.72
N GLU A 956 35.46 13.66 -28.43
CA GLU A 956 35.52 13.15 -29.81
C GLU A 956 36.19 14.14 -30.80
N THR A 957 36.25 15.44 -30.46
CA THR A 957 36.85 16.50 -31.29
C THR A 957 38.32 16.79 -30.97
N GLY A 958 38.86 16.30 -29.85
CA GLY A 958 40.24 16.54 -29.43
C GLY A 958 40.39 16.76 -27.92
N ARG A 959 41.40 17.52 -27.51
CA ARG A 959 41.58 17.94 -26.12
C ARG A 959 40.53 19.00 -25.76
N VAL A 960 39.98 18.93 -24.56
CA VAL A 960 39.00 19.91 -24.06
C VAL A 960 39.67 21.25 -23.72
N ASP A 961 38.95 22.35 -23.87
CA ASP A 961 39.43 23.72 -23.65
C ASP A 961 38.54 24.54 -22.69
N PHE A 962 37.53 23.92 -22.09
CA PHE A 962 36.66 24.53 -21.07
C PHE A 962 36.16 23.46 -20.09
N ASP A 963 35.65 23.87 -18.92
CA ASP A 963 35.12 23.05 -17.81
C ASP A 963 36.18 22.62 -16.76
N THR A 964 35.72 22.03 -15.64
CA THR A 964 36.52 21.80 -14.43
C THR A 964 36.85 20.33 -14.23
N VAL A 965 38.11 20.06 -13.95
CA VAL A 965 38.60 18.76 -13.45
C VAL A 965 38.78 18.85 -11.94
N GLU A 966 38.30 17.85 -11.23
CA GLU A 966 38.36 17.77 -9.78
C GLU A 966 39.01 16.46 -9.35
N LEU A 967 39.87 16.51 -8.34
CA LEU A 967 40.53 15.39 -7.71
C LEU A 967 39.99 15.19 -6.30
N TYR A 968 39.55 13.98 -6.03
CA TYR A 968 38.99 13.55 -4.77
C TYR A 968 39.83 12.43 -4.17
N ASP A 969 40.02 12.49 -2.86
CA ASP A 969 40.36 11.31 -2.07
C ASP A 969 39.05 10.65 -1.63
N VAL A 970 38.73 9.53 -2.27
CA VAL A 970 37.48 8.77 -2.02
C VAL A 970 37.52 8.10 -0.65
N ASP A 971 38.71 7.78 -0.15
CA ASP A 971 38.88 7.06 1.10
C ASP A 971 38.66 7.97 2.33
N GLN A 972 38.61 9.30 2.11
CA GLN A 972 38.29 10.30 3.13
C GLN A 972 36.95 11.01 2.89
N GLY A 973 35.90 10.24 2.60
CA GLY A 973 34.56 10.82 2.42
C GLY A 973 34.43 11.71 1.20
N ASN A 974 35.15 11.38 0.11
CA ASN A 974 35.25 12.20 -1.11
C ASN A 974 35.77 13.61 -0.83
N GLN A 975 36.84 13.74 -0.05
CA GLN A 975 37.48 15.02 0.18
C GLN A 975 38.10 15.55 -1.13
N LEU A 976 37.71 16.76 -1.54
CA LEU A 976 38.33 17.46 -2.68
C LEU A 976 39.78 17.83 -2.31
N ILE A 977 40.75 17.22 -2.99
CA ILE A 977 42.18 17.48 -2.78
C ILE A 977 42.77 18.41 -3.86
N GLY A 978 42.06 18.63 -4.96
CA GLY A 978 42.45 19.64 -5.95
C GLY A 978 41.38 19.88 -7.01
N SER A 979 41.32 21.08 -7.56
CA SER A 979 40.48 21.38 -8.73
C SER A 979 41.19 22.32 -9.69
N TYR A 980 40.85 22.22 -10.97
CA TYR A 980 41.38 23.07 -12.01
C TYR A 980 40.33 23.26 -13.12
N THR A 981 40.08 24.51 -13.50
CA THR A 981 39.17 24.83 -14.61
C THR A 981 40.01 25.12 -15.85
N PHE A 982 39.79 24.35 -16.91
CA PHE A 982 40.43 24.60 -18.20
C PHE A 982 39.84 25.86 -18.82
N ASP A 983 40.70 26.70 -19.37
CA ASP A 983 40.32 27.92 -20.09
C ASP A 983 40.99 28.04 -21.48
N GLY A 984 41.66 26.97 -21.91
CA GLY A 984 42.37 26.88 -23.18
C GLY A 984 43.73 27.59 -23.18
N SER A 985 44.23 28.01 -22.01
CA SER A 985 45.57 28.59 -21.86
C SER A 985 46.67 27.53 -21.57
N GLU A 986 46.27 26.28 -21.33
CA GLU A 986 47.17 25.17 -21.06
C GLU A 986 47.99 24.80 -22.30
N THR A 987 49.17 24.20 -22.11
CA THR A 987 49.99 23.73 -23.24
C THR A 987 50.53 22.34 -22.93
N PRO A 988 49.93 21.26 -23.49
CA PRO A 988 48.79 21.23 -24.41
C PRO A 988 47.41 21.46 -23.73
N ASP A 989 46.41 21.91 -24.48
CA ASP A 989 45.01 22.05 -24.03
C ASP A 989 44.52 20.77 -23.35
N GLY A 990 43.63 20.88 -22.36
CA GLY A 990 43.07 19.71 -21.65
C GLY A 990 44.09 18.89 -20.83
N HIS A 991 45.33 19.38 -20.63
CA HIS A 991 46.33 18.78 -19.74
C HIS A 991 46.56 19.63 -18.49
N TYR A 992 46.55 19.01 -17.32
CA TYR A 992 46.96 19.67 -16.08
C TYR A 992 47.66 18.70 -15.12
N THR A 993 48.60 19.22 -14.33
CA THR A 993 49.29 18.47 -13.27
C THR A 993 49.06 19.13 -11.92
N PHE A 994 48.37 18.44 -11.03
CA PHE A 994 48.24 18.79 -9.62
C PHE A 994 49.49 18.36 -8.86
N ALA A 995 49.97 19.22 -7.95
CA ALA A 995 51.03 18.89 -7.01
C ALA A 995 50.44 18.91 -5.60
N ILE A 996 50.21 17.71 -5.05
CA ILE A 996 49.55 17.53 -3.75
C ILE A 996 50.60 17.21 -2.68
N ASP A 997 50.63 18.01 -1.63
CA ASP A 997 51.56 17.85 -0.50
C ASP A 997 50.90 16.96 0.57
N THR A 998 51.47 15.77 0.83
CA THR A 998 50.91 14.83 1.82
C THR A 998 51.19 15.22 3.27
N SER A 999 51.80 16.39 3.52
CA SER A 999 51.88 16.98 4.86
C SER A 999 50.61 17.73 5.27
N GLU A 1000 49.71 18.00 4.33
CA GLU A 1000 48.43 18.66 4.61
C GLU A 1000 47.47 17.78 5.43
N THR A 1001 46.56 18.41 6.17
CA THR A 1001 45.55 17.70 6.97
C THR A 1001 44.63 16.88 6.07
N GLY A 1002 44.52 15.58 6.34
CA GLY A 1002 43.79 14.64 5.47
C GLY A 1002 44.68 13.66 4.70
N TRP A 1003 45.95 13.48 5.06
CA TRP A 1003 46.72 12.31 4.61
C TRP A 1003 47.13 11.48 5.82
N HIS A 1004 46.75 10.20 5.83
CA HIS A 1004 47.03 9.25 6.90
C HIS A 1004 47.88 8.08 6.37
N ALA A 1005 48.42 7.26 7.27
CA ALA A 1005 49.04 5.99 6.87
C ALA A 1005 48.03 5.13 6.10
N GLY A 1006 48.46 4.42 5.06
CA GLY A 1006 47.62 3.44 4.37
C GLY A 1006 47.23 3.76 2.93
N LEU A 1007 46.16 3.09 2.49
CA LEU A 1007 45.66 3.15 1.12
C LEU A 1007 44.81 4.41 0.91
N HIS A 1008 45.02 5.08 -0.22
CA HIS A 1008 44.20 6.21 -0.68
C HIS A 1008 43.76 5.99 -2.13
N GLN A 1009 42.45 5.91 -2.36
CA GLN A 1009 41.83 5.88 -3.68
C GLN A 1009 41.61 7.30 -4.19
N ILE A 1010 42.39 7.68 -5.20
CA ILE A 1010 42.30 9.00 -5.82
C ILE A 1010 41.40 8.90 -7.04
N ARG A 1011 40.33 9.70 -7.06
CA ARG A 1011 39.39 9.81 -8.18
C ARG A 1011 39.54 11.16 -8.85
N VAL A 1012 39.62 11.16 -10.17
CA VAL A 1012 39.50 12.35 -11.00
C VAL A 1012 38.14 12.37 -11.67
N THR A 1013 37.43 13.50 -11.63
CA THR A 1013 36.15 13.71 -12.32
C THR A 1013 36.22 14.89 -13.27
N TRP A 1014 35.35 14.89 -14.29
CA TRP A 1014 35.25 15.95 -15.28
C TRP A 1014 33.83 16.54 -15.31
N GLY A 1015 33.70 17.82 -14.95
CA GLY A 1015 32.42 18.54 -14.87
C GLY A 1015 31.36 17.79 -14.05
N ASN A 1016 30.09 18.00 -14.37
CA ASN A 1016 28.95 17.26 -13.78
C ASN A 1016 28.59 15.97 -14.53
N MET A 1017 29.46 15.48 -15.42
CA MET A 1017 29.08 14.48 -16.44
C MET A 1017 29.21 13.02 -16.00
N GLY A 1018 29.50 12.73 -14.73
CA GLY A 1018 29.61 11.36 -14.21
C GLY A 1018 30.80 10.54 -14.76
N VAL A 1019 31.64 11.13 -15.60
CA VAL A 1019 32.86 10.51 -16.13
C VAL A 1019 33.99 10.68 -15.13
N TYR A 1020 34.57 9.56 -14.71
CA TYR A 1020 35.70 9.55 -13.77
C TYR A 1020 36.75 8.51 -14.15
N ASN A 1021 37.97 8.72 -13.68
CA ASN A 1021 39.03 7.72 -13.64
C ASN A 1021 39.55 7.67 -12.20
N SER A 1022 40.07 6.53 -11.75
CA SER A 1022 40.58 6.39 -10.40
C SER A 1022 41.88 5.59 -10.34
N THR A 1023 42.61 5.76 -9.25
CA THR A 1023 43.84 5.05 -8.98
C THR A 1023 44.11 4.96 -7.49
N TYR A 1024 45.15 4.23 -7.11
CA TYR A 1024 45.57 4.08 -5.74
C TYR A 1024 46.96 4.68 -5.52
N VAL A 1025 47.16 5.29 -4.36
CA VAL A 1025 48.47 5.60 -3.80
C VAL A 1025 48.54 5.05 -2.37
N ILE A 1026 49.74 4.76 -1.89
CA ILE A 1026 49.95 4.25 -0.52
C ILE A 1026 50.83 5.23 0.24
N ILE A 1027 50.41 5.62 1.43
CA ILE A 1027 51.26 6.32 2.40
C ILE A 1027 51.88 5.27 3.32
N ASP A 1028 53.14 4.95 3.07
CA ASP A 1028 53.89 3.90 3.78
C ASP A 1028 54.45 4.42 5.11
N GLU A 1029 53.56 4.55 6.08
CA GLU A 1029 53.88 4.95 7.47
C GLU A 1029 53.34 3.89 8.45
N PRO A 1030 53.96 3.73 9.64
CA PRO A 1030 53.48 2.79 10.64
C PRO A 1030 52.14 3.24 11.25
N ALA A 1031 51.15 2.35 11.24
CA ALA A 1031 49.88 2.53 11.95
C ALA A 1031 49.91 1.85 13.33
N SER A 1032 48.81 1.97 14.08
CA SER A 1032 48.63 1.36 15.40
C SER A 1032 47.45 0.39 15.41
N ILE A 1033 47.59 -0.70 16.17
CA ILE A 1033 46.51 -1.67 16.43
C ILE A 1033 46.17 -1.61 17.91
N THR A 1034 44.91 -1.34 18.23
CA THR A 1034 44.35 -1.41 19.58
C THR A 1034 43.51 -2.66 19.74
N ILE A 1035 43.50 -3.23 20.94
CA ILE A 1035 42.60 -4.32 21.32
C ILE A 1035 41.74 -3.77 22.46
N ASP A 1036 40.42 -3.95 22.40
CA ASP A 1036 39.47 -3.32 23.32
C ASP A 1036 39.49 -3.91 24.74
N GLN A 1037 40.29 -4.95 24.97
CA GLN A 1037 40.38 -5.69 26.21
C GLN A 1037 41.75 -5.54 26.86
N SER A 1038 41.78 -5.48 28.20
CA SER A 1038 43.03 -5.37 28.98
C SER A 1038 43.53 -6.70 29.58
N SER A 1039 42.63 -7.66 29.80
CA SER A 1039 42.95 -9.02 30.27
C SER A 1039 41.76 -9.94 30.05
N LEU A 1040 42.01 -11.22 29.77
CA LEU A 1040 40.96 -12.22 29.56
C LEU A 1040 41.22 -13.50 30.37
N THR A 1041 40.19 -14.13 30.91
CA THR A 1041 40.25 -15.48 31.50
C THR A 1041 39.31 -16.37 30.73
N VAL A 1042 39.80 -17.50 30.21
CA VAL A 1042 39.04 -18.40 29.31
C VAL A 1042 39.22 -19.83 29.78
N GLN A 1043 38.13 -20.57 29.94
CA GLN A 1043 38.19 -22.01 30.09
C GLN A 1043 38.37 -22.70 28.74
N ARG A 1044 39.48 -23.42 28.58
CA ARG A 1044 39.77 -24.18 27.36
C ARG A 1044 38.67 -25.21 27.06
N GLY A 1045 38.41 -25.45 25.78
CA GLY A 1045 37.43 -26.43 25.29
C GLY A 1045 35.95 -26.10 25.53
N VAL A 1046 35.64 -25.00 26.25
CA VAL A 1046 34.27 -24.64 26.65
C VAL A 1046 33.93 -23.20 26.29
N ASP A 1047 34.78 -22.25 26.69
CA ASP A 1047 34.47 -20.84 26.55
C ASP A 1047 34.84 -20.33 25.14
N GLY A 1048 33.84 -19.82 24.43
CA GLY A 1048 34.04 -18.96 23.28
C GLY A 1048 34.26 -17.51 23.71
N PHE A 1049 35.05 -16.76 22.94
CA PHE A 1049 35.33 -15.36 23.22
C PHE A 1049 35.60 -14.59 21.93
N ILE A 1050 35.46 -13.27 22.01
CA ILE A 1050 35.67 -12.35 20.89
C ILE A 1050 36.84 -11.44 21.24
N ILE A 1051 37.75 -11.25 20.29
CA ILE A 1051 38.82 -10.26 20.35
C ILE A 1051 38.54 -9.21 19.27
N SER A 1052 38.15 -8.02 19.69
CA SER A 1052 37.91 -6.87 18.83
C SER A 1052 38.91 -5.75 19.06
N GLY A 1053 38.99 -4.86 18.09
CA GLY A 1053 39.69 -3.60 18.18
C GLY A 1053 39.73 -2.89 16.84
N ASN A 1054 40.52 -1.84 16.75
CA ASN A 1054 40.64 -1.02 15.56
C ASN A 1054 42.09 -0.81 15.13
N VAL A 1055 42.28 -0.49 13.85
CA VAL A 1055 43.56 -0.10 13.27
C VAL A 1055 43.46 1.34 12.80
N TYR A 1056 44.34 2.19 13.31
CA TYR A 1056 44.26 3.63 13.11
C TYR A 1056 45.64 4.26 12.91
N ASP A 1057 45.67 5.41 12.24
CA ASP A 1057 46.85 6.27 12.21
C ASP A 1057 46.96 7.06 13.53
N PRO A 1058 48.00 6.82 14.36
CA PRO A 1058 48.16 7.48 15.65
C PRO A 1058 48.37 9.00 15.56
N LEU A 1059 48.70 9.52 14.38
CA LEU A 1059 48.93 10.95 14.14
C LEU A 1059 47.69 11.70 13.68
N SER A 1060 46.65 11.00 13.21
CA SER A 1060 45.48 11.64 12.57
C SER A 1060 44.13 11.08 12.99
N THR A 1061 44.08 10.15 13.95
CA THR A 1061 42.84 9.55 14.49
C THR A 1061 41.92 8.91 13.44
N TYR A 1062 42.41 8.69 12.21
CA TYR A 1062 41.66 8.03 11.15
C TYR A 1062 41.85 6.52 11.29
N ASP A 1063 40.73 5.81 11.29
CA ASP A 1063 40.71 4.36 11.21
C ASP A 1063 41.01 3.92 9.76
N LEU A 1064 41.71 2.81 9.62
CA LEU A 1064 42.36 2.39 8.37
C LEU A 1064 41.74 1.10 7.85
N ARG A 1065 41.33 1.10 6.59
CA ARG A 1065 40.60 0.00 5.94
C ARG A 1065 41.43 -0.80 4.95
N GLY A 1066 40.94 -1.97 4.58
CA GLY A 1066 41.52 -2.79 3.49
C GLY A 1066 42.87 -3.44 3.84
N PHE A 1067 43.20 -3.51 5.12
CA PHE A 1067 44.36 -4.23 5.63
C PHE A 1067 43.96 -5.63 6.07
N GLU A 1068 44.85 -6.60 5.89
CA GLU A 1068 44.67 -7.93 6.49
C GLU A 1068 45.44 -8.02 7.81
N VAL A 1069 44.72 -8.27 8.91
CA VAL A 1069 45.32 -8.52 10.23
C VAL A 1069 45.13 -9.97 10.64
N GLY A 1070 46.11 -10.51 11.37
CA GLY A 1070 46.08 -11.87 11.91
C GLY A 1070 46.11 -11.90 13.44
N ILE A 1071 45.35 -12.82 14.04
CA ILE A 1071 45.38 -13.07 15.50
C ILE A 1071 46.35 -14.22 15.84
N TYR A 1072 47.16 -14.00 16.88
CA TYR A 1072 48.18 -14.95 17.32
C TYR A 1072 48.16 -15.18 18.84
N LEU A 1073 48.27 -16.43 19.27
CA LEU A 1073 48.40 -16.88 20.65
C LEU A 1073 49.83 -17.27 20.97
N PHE A 1074 50.39 -16.75 22.06
CA PHE A 1074 51.75 -17.03 22.51
C PHE A 1074 51.77 -17.64 23.91
N ASP A 1075 52.60 -18.68 24.10
CA ASP A 1075 52.87 -19.27 25.41
C ASP A 1075 53.82 -18.40 26.26
N SER A 1076 54.06 -18.81 27.51
CA SER A 1076 54.99 -18.14 28.43
C SER A 1076 56.46 -18.09 27.94
N ASN A 1077 56.83 -18.88 26.92
CA ASN A 1077 58.15 -18.83 26.26
C ASN A 1077 58.10 -18.03 24.95
N ASN A 1078 57.01 -17.33 24.68
CA ASN A 1078 56.75 -16.56 23.47
C ASN A 1078 56.82 -17.40 22.18
N GLN A 1079 56.40 -18.68 22.28
CA GLN A 1079 56.17 -19.56 21.14
C GLN A 1079 54.74 -19.39 20.63
N ASP A 1080 54.60 -19.29 19.31
CA ASP A 1080 53.31 -19.24 18.63
C ASP A 1080 52.59 -20.60 18.76
N VAL A 1081 51.45 -20.58 19.41
CA VAL A 1081 50.52 -21.72 19.61
C VAL A 1081 49.13 -21.39 19.05
N SER A 1082 49.05 -20.48 18.07
CA SER A 1082 47.78 -20.02 17.47
C SER A 1082 47.02 -21.12 16.74
N ASN A 1083 47.71 -22.20 16.36
CA ASN A 1083 47.08 -23.38 15.77
C ASN A 1083 46.12 -24.12 16.74
N GLN A 1084 46.04 -23.68 17.99
CA GLN A 1084 45.12 -24.19 19.00
C GLN A 1084 43.81 -23.39 19.09
N PHE A 1085 43.65 -22.30 18.32
CA PHE A 1085 42.38 -21.61 18.19
C PHE A 1085 41.42 -22.43 17.32
N ASN A 1086 40.22 -22.67 17.85
CA ASN A 1086 39.08 -23.14 17.07
C ASN A 1086 38.18 -21.94 16.77
N PHE A 1087 38.19 -21.48 15.52
CA PHE A 1087 37.36 -20.34 15.09
C PHE A 1087 35.89 -20.74 14.90
N ASN A 1088 34.98 -19.80 15.10
CA ASN A 1088 33.57 -19.97 14.72
C ASN A 1088 33.41 -20.13 13.21
N PHE A 1089 32.31 -20.75 12.77
CA PHE A 1089 32.04 -20.94 11.34
C PHE A 1089 32.03 -19.58 10.61
N GLY A 1090 32.89 -19.44 9.60
CA GLY A 1090 33.07 -18.18 8.85
C GLY A 1090 34.16 -17.24 9.40
N SER A 1091 34.74 -17.51 10.57
CA SER A 1091 35.91 -16.80 11.10
C SER A 1091 37.21 -17.51 10.74
N SER A 1092 38.31 -16.76 10.67
CA SER A 1092 39.63 -17.24 10.28
C SER A 1092 40.73 -16.57 11.10
N GLN A 1093 41.95 -17.14 11.08
CA GLN A 1093 43.10 -16.55 11.77
C GLN A 1093 43.47 -15.16 11.22
N ASN A 1094 43.16 -14.92 9.95
CA ASN A 1094 43.32 -13.62 9.32
C ASN A 1094 41.97 -13.04 8.91
N MET A 1095 41.86 -11.72 8.92
CA MET A 1095 40.69 -11.03 8.40
C MET A 1095 41.06 -9.70 7.77
N ILE A 1096 40.27 -9.28 6.79
CA ILE A 1096 40.35 -7.93 6.23
C ILE A 1096 39.57 -7.00 7.16
N ILE A 1097 40.23 -5.92 7.57
CA ILE A 1097 39.63 -4.86 8.36
C ILE A 1097 38.52 -4.19 7.57
N ASP A 1098 37.40 -3.90 8.22
CA ASP A 1098 36.27 -3.27 7.57
C ASP A 1098 36.51 -1.79 7.20
N ASN A 1099 35.49 -1.15 6.63
CA ASN A 1099 35.59 0.24 6.17
C ASN A 1099 35.73 1.26 7.30
N ASN A 1100 35.42 0.88 8.54
CA ASN A 1100 35.56 1.70 9.74
C ASN A 1100 36.88 1.43 10.48
N GLY A 1101 37.75 0.59 9.91
CA GLY A 1101 39.02 0.21 10.50
C GLY A 1101 38.90 -0.75 11.68
N ASP A 1102 37.73 -1.38 11.86
CA ASP A 1102 37.46 -2.33 12.92
C ASP A 1102 37.76 -3.77 12.50
N PHE A 1103 38.20 -4.57 13.47
CA PHE A 1103 38.38 -6.01 13.33
C PHE A 1103 37.75 -6.74 14.52
N SER A 1104 37.30 -7.97 14.27
CA SER A 1104 36.69 -8.83 15.30
C SER A 1104 36.93 -10.30 14.98
N PHE A 1105 37.73 -10.96 15.82
CA PHE A 1105 37.98 -12.38 15.75
C PHE A 1105 37.03 -13.10 16.70
N SER A 1106 36.22 -14.02 16.16
CA SER A 1106 35.34 -14.88 16.95
C SER A 1106 35.95 -16.27 17.14
N ILE A 1107 36.41 -16.55 18.37
CA ILE A 1107 37.02 -17.82 18.75
C ILE A 1107 35.95 -18.65 19.46
N ASN A 1108 35.63 -19.83 18.92
CA ASN A 1108 34.67 -20.76 19.51
C ASN A 1108 35.23 -21.42 20.78
N SER A 1109 36.50 -21.84 20.73
CA SER A 1109 37.19 -22.41 21.87
C SER A 1109 38.70 -22.47 21.64
N ILE A 1110 39.45 -22.75 22.70
CA ILE A 1110 40.87 -23.12 22.64
C ILE A 1110 41.00 -24.62 22.90
N ASP A 1111 41.79 -25.33 22.10
CA ASP A 1111 41.99 -26.78 22.23
C ASP A 1111 42.45 -27.19 23.64
N SER A 1112 41.68 -28.09 24.27
CA SER A 1112 41.93 -28.59 25.63
C SER A 1112 42.87 -29.79 25.69
N ASP A 1113 43.14 -30.47 24.57
CA ASP A 1113 43.94 -31.71 24.55
C ASP A 1113 45.45 -31.45 24.62
N THR A 1114 45.89 -30.27 24.16
CA THR A 1114 47.33 -29.97 23.96
C THR A 1114 47.86 -28.85 24.86
N LEU A 1115 47.05 -27.83 25.19
CA LEU A 1115 47.47 -26.64 25.92
C LEU A 1115 47.23 -26.77 27.42
N LEU A 1116 48.28 -26.65 28.24
CA LEU A 1116 48.15 -26.65 29.69
C LEU A 1116 47.51 -25.35 30.21
N GLN A 1117 46.79 -25.43 31.33
CA GLN A 1117 46.32 -24.24 32.06
C GLN A 1117 47.50 -23.32 32.43
N GLY A 1118 47.29 -21.99 32.41
CA GLY A 1118 48.31 -21.00 32.73
C GLY A 1118 48.19 -19.69 31.94
N GLU A 1119 49.19 -18.82 32.09
CA GLU A 1119 49.24 -17.52 31.41
C GLU A 1119 49.78 -17.63 29.97
N TYR A 1120 49.06 -16.99 29.06
CA TYR A 1120 49.38 -16.83 27.64
C TYR A 1120 49.17 -15.37 27.24
N SER A 1121 49.49 -15.02 26.00
CA SER A 1121 49.19 -13.69 25.46
C SER A 1121 48.69 -13.74 24.03
N ILE A 1122 47.74 -12.87 23.70
CA ILE A 1122 47.20 -12.67 22.35
C ILE A 1122 47.84 -11.43 21.73
N ARG A 1123 48.19 -11.48 20.45
CA ARG A 1123 48.68 -10.34 19.67
C ARG A 1123 47.99 -10.31 18.31
N ILE A 1124 47.69 -9.11 17.83
CA ILE A 1124 47.19 -8.88 16.48
C ILE A 1124 48.32 -8.30 15.63
N ASP A 1125 48.61 -8.92 14.49
CA ASP A 1125 49.70 -8.51 13.61
C ASP A 1125 49.17 -8.11 12.24
N PHE A 1126 49.67 -6.98 11.72
CA PHE A 1126 49.56 -6.63 10.31
C PHE A 1126 50.83 -7.06 9.59
N ASN A 1127 50.69 -7.90 8.56
CA ASN A 1127 51.79 -8.53 7.83
C ASN A 1127 52.17 -7.79 6.53
N GLY A 1128 51.66 -6.58 6.32
CA GLY A 1128 51.90 -5.81 5.09
C GLY A 1128 50.84 -6.03 4.00
N THR A 1129 49.91 -6.96 4.16
CA THR A 1129 48.92 -7.27 3.12
C THR A 1129 47.81 -6.22 3.03
N ILE A 1130 47.62 -5.66 1.83
CA ILE A 1130 46.52 -4.73 1.51
C ILE A 1130 45.61 -5.44 0.50
N SER A 1131 44.34 -5.60 0.84
CA SER A 1131 43.35 -6.23 -0.03
C SER A 1131 42.07 -5.39 -0.05
N ALA A 1132 41.81 -4.76 -1.19
CA ALA A 1132 40.63 -3.93 -1.44
C ALA A 1132 40.19 -4.07 -2.91
N PRO A 1133 38.95 -3.69 -3.27
CA PRO A 1133 38.51 -3.75 -4.67
C PRO A 1133 39.49 -3.00 -5.60
N GLY A 1134 40.13 -3.71 -6.54
CA GLY A 1134 41.09 -3.10 -7.47
C GLY A 1134 42.56 -3.16 -7.04
N ILE A 1135 42.89 -3.67 -5.85
CA ILE A 1135 44.26 -3.80 -5.36
C ILE A 1135 44.44 -5.00 -4.42
N ASP A 1136 45.46 -5.83 -4.68
CA ASP A 1136 45.83 -6.94 -3.81
C ASP A 1136 47.36 -7.06 -3.71
N LEU A 1137 47.92 -6.69 -2.56
CA LEU A 1137 49.37 -6.63 -2.32
C LEU A 1137 49.71 -7.44 -1.08
N THR A 1138 50.74 -8.28 -1.14
CA THR A 1138 51.16 -9.11 0.01
C THR A 1138 52.17 -8.44 0.95
N ASN A 1139 52.71 -7.29 0.55
CA ASN A 1139 53.66 -6.49 1.35
C ASN A 1139 53.64 -5.02 0.88
N GLY A 1140 52.46 -4.41 0.89
CA GLY A 1140 52.22 -3.05 0.40
C GLY A 1140 52.64 -1.95 1.37
N MET A 1141 52.78 -2.26 2.66
CA MET A 1141 53.07 -1.29 3.72
C MET A 1141 53.91 -1.92 4.85
N VAL A 1142 54.60 -1.09 5.63
CA VAL A 1142 55.38 -1.51 6.80
C VAL A 1142 54.55 -2.33 7.80
N HIS A 1143 55.13 -3.40 8.33
CA HIS A 1143 54.48 -4.27 9.33
C HIS A 1143 54.39 -3.60 10.70
N PHE A 1144 53.30 -3.84 11.42
CA PHE A 1144 53.12 -3.38 12.81
C PHE A 1144 52.26 -4.39 13.59
N THR A 1145 52.36 -4.35 14.92
CA THR A 1145 51.72 -5.33 15.80
C THR A 1145 51.08 -4.62 16.99
N SER A 1146 49.99 -5.18 17.52
CA SER A 1146 49.36 -4.70 18.75
C SER A 1146 50.25 -4.90 19.97
N SER A 1147 49.87 -4.25 21.09
CA SER A 1147 50.39 -4.67 22.40
C SER A 1147 49.84 -6.07 22.75
N PRO A 1148 50.62 -6.94 23.43
CA PRO A 1148 50.13 -8.25 23.85
C PRO A 1148 49.01 -8.11 24.90
N LEU A 1149 47.89 -8.80 24.67
CA LEU A 1149 46.80 -8.97 25.62
C LEU A 1149 47.05 -10.21 26.47
N SER A 1150 47.15 -10.07 27.79
CA SER A 1150 47.29 -11.23 28.67
C SER A 1150 45.99 -12.05 28.72
N ILE A 1151 46.10 -13.35 28.45
CA ILE A 1151 45.01 -14.32 28.58
C ILE A 1151 45.41 -15.42 29.56
N ASN A 1152 44.54 -15.72 30.54
CA ASN A 1152 44.74 -16.80 31.49
C ASN A 1152 43.82 -17.97 31.13
N LEU A 1153 44.40 -19.12 30.80
CA LEU A 1153 43.64 -20.32 30.44
C LEU A 1153 43.40 -21.19 31.66
N THR A 1154 42.13 -21.46 31.96
CA THR A 1154 41.70 -22.37 33.04
C THR A 1154 41.27 -23.72 32.46
N ALA A 1155 41.33 -24.78 33.28
CA ALA A 1155 40.87 -26.11 32.91
C ALA A 1155 39.52 -26.42 33.58
N GLY A 1156 38.62 -27.06 32.84
CA GLY A 1156 37.35 -27.56 33.37
C GLY A 1156 37.52 -28.86 34.17
N THR A 1157 36.51 -29.21 34.96
CA THR A 1157 36.43 -30.52 35.64
C THR A 1157 35.11 -31.21 35.37
N ASN A 1158 35.16 -32.53 35.23
CA ASN A 1158 34.02 -33.39 34.94
C ASN A 1158 33.95 -34.54 35.95
N ILE A 1159 32.80 -34.68 36.60
CA ILE A 1159 32.47 -35.84 37.45
C ILE A 1159 31.70 -36.83 36.58
N ILE A 1160 32.13 -38.09 36.60
CA ILE A 1160 31.44 -39.19 35.92
C ILE A 1160 31.05 -40.21 36.99
N GLN A 1161 29.81 -40.20 37.43
CA GLN A 1161 29.27 -41.29 38.26
C GLN A 1161 29.16 -42.57 37.42
N GLN A 1162 29.84 -43.63 37.86
CA GLN A 1162 29.89 -44.90 37.13
C GLN A 1162 28.77 -45.87 37.53
N ASP A 1163 28.45 -45.97 38.83
CA ASP A 1163 27.44 -46.91 39.34
C ASP A 1163 27.04 -46.59 40.80
N PHE A 1164 25.90 -47.12 41.25
CA PHE A 1164 25.53 -47.19 42.66
C PHE A 1164 24.82 -48.52 42.99
N TYR A 1165 25.07 -49.06 44.18
CA TYR A 1165 24.48 -50.34 44.62
C TYR A 1165 24.50 -50.48 46.14
N THR A 1166 23.66 -51.34 46.73
CA THR A 1166 23.75 -51.71 48.15
C THR A 1166 24.51 -53.04 48.36
N LEU A 1167 25.09 -53.24 49.55
CA LEU A 1167 26.00 -54.36 49.79
C LEU A 1167 25.30 -55.69 50.12
N ILE A 1168 24.22 -55.65 50.89
CA ILE A 1168 23.66 -56.86 51.53
C ILE A 1168 22.40 -57.34 50.81
N TYR A 1169 21.51 -56.43 50.42
CA TYR A 1169 20.16 -56.78 49.97
C TYR A 1169 19.84 -56.39 48.53
N GLU A 1170 20.80 -55.88 47.76
CA GLU A 1170 20.61 -55.40 46.38
C GLU A 1170 19.83 -56.39 45.48
N ASN A 1171 20.19 -57.68 45.53
CA ASN A 1171 19.55 -58.71 44.70
C ASN A 1171 18.16 -59.16 45.21
N GLN A 1172 17.81 -58.83 46.45
CA GLN A 1172 16.55 -59.25 47.09
C GLN A 1172 15.49 -58.15 47.06
N TYR A 1173 15.92 -56.88 47.15
CA TYR A 1173 15.06 -55.71 47.20
C TYR A 1173 15.64 -54.53 46.38
N PRO A 1174 15.81 -54.68 45.05
CA PRO A 1174 16.51 -53.69 44.21
C PRO A 1174 15.79 -52.33 44.12
N ALA A 1175 14.49 -52.28 44.40
CA ALA A 1175 13.69 -51.06 44.33
C ALA A 1175 13.56 -50.32 45.69
N TYR A 1176 14.07 -50.91 46.78
CA TYR A 1176 13.83 -50.42 48.14
C TYR A 1176 15.13 -50.02 48.83
N TRP A 1177 15.04 -49.02 49.70
CA TRP A 1177 16.05 -48.81 50.74
C TRP A 1177 15.77 -49.81 51.87
N VAL A 1178 16.78 -50.58 52.26
CA VAL A 1178 16.65 -51.60 53.32
C VAL A 1178 17.42 -51.12 54.53
N ASP A 1179 16.71 -50.89 55.64
CA ASP A 1179 17.30 -50.53 56.92
C ASP A 1179 18.46 -51.46 57.24
N THR A 1180 19.57 -50.89 57.71
CA THR A 1180 20.82 -51.56 58.06
C THR A 1180 21.70 -52.04 56.90
N ASP A 1181 21.32 -51.80 55.64
CA ASP A 1181 22.19 -52.00 54.48
C ASP A 1181 23.15 -50.79 54.27
N THR A 1182 24.05 -50.88 53.30
CA THR A 1182 25.02 -49.83 52.95
C THR A 1182 24.96 -49.54 51.47
N LEU A 1183 24.68 -48.28 51.11
CA LEU A 1183 24.76 -47.75 49.75
C LEU A 1183 26.22 -47.46 49.40
N ILE A 1184 26.66 -47.92 48.23
CA ILE A 1184 27.94 -47.62 47.61
C ILE A 1184 27.70 -46.76 46.37
N VAL A 1185 28.44 -45.66 46.24
CA VAL A 1185 28.46 -44.79 45.06
C VAL A 1185 29.89 -44.72 44.53
N VAL A 1186 30.09 -45.05 43.25
CA VAL A 1186 31.41 -45.04 42.60
C VAL A 1186 31.41 -44.16 41.35
N GLY A 1187 32.52 -43.46 41.12
CA GLY A 1187 32.70 -42.59 39.97
C GLY A 1187 34.14 -42.10 39.82
N ASN A 1188 34.39 -41.25 38.82
CA ASN A 1188 35.67 -40.60 38.56
C ASN A 1188 35.52 -39.07 38.50
N LEU A 1189 36.45 -38.34 39.10
CA LEU A 1189 36.67 -36.91 38.87
C LEU A 1189 37.84 -36.74 37.90
N THR A 1190 37.59 -36.13 36.74
CA THR A 1190 38.59 -35.90 35.69
C THR A 1190 38.67 -34.42 35.31
N TRP A 1191 39.82 -33.99 34.80
CA TRP A 1191 39.95 -32.73 34.07
C TRP A 1191 39.21 -32.83 32.73
N ASP A 1192 38.92 -31.68 32.11
CA ASP A 1192 38.37 -31.53 30.75
C ASP A 1192 39.10 -32.37 29.67
N ASN A 1193 40.40 -32.64 29.84
CA ASN A 1193 41.19 -33.54 28.97
C ASN A 1193 41.18 -35.02 29.41
N SER A 1194 40.19 -35.42 30.23
CA SER A 1194 40.00 -36.78 30.75
C SER A 1194 41.10 -37.32 31.69
N THR A 1195 42.06 -36.48 32.11
CA THR A 1195 43.06 -36.92 33.09
C THR A 1195 42.48 -36.91 34.51
N GLY A 1196 42.75 -37.95 35.31
CA GLY A 1196 42.17 -38.09 36.65
C GLY A 1196 42.68 -37.04 37.65
N ILE A 1197 41.76 -36.43 38.41
CA ILE A 1197 42.11 -35.46 39.45
C ILE A 1197 42.32 -36.19 40.77
N SER A 1198 43.58 -36.40 41.13
CA SER A 1198 43.96 -37.20 42.30
C SER A 1198 44.04 -36.40 43.59
N GLY A 1199 43.69 -37.04 44.71
CA GLY A 1199 43.90 -36.48 46.04
C GLY A 1199 42.83 -35.47 46.46
N MET A 1200 41.71 -35.40 45.74
CA MET A 1200 40.64 -34.42 45.95
C MET A 1200 39.48 -35.01 46.74
N TYR A 1201 38.89 -34.22 47.61
CA TYR A 1201 37.73 -34.56 48.41
C TYR A 1201 36.43 -34.36 47.63
N ILE A 1202 35.66 -35.45 47.49
CA ILE A 1202 34.32 -35.51 46.90
C ILE A 1202 33.29 -35.73 48.00
N ASN A 1203 32.17 -35.00 47.92
CA ASN A 1203 31.04 -35.17 48.80
C ASN A 1203 29.87 -35.80 48.03
N VAL A 1204 29.22 -36.80 48.64
CA VAL A 1204 28.04 -37.47 48.13
C VAL A 1204 26.90 -37.26 49.13
N THR A 1205 25.80 -36.70 48.64
CA THR A 1205 24.60 -36.39 49.43
C THR A 1205 23.41 -37.10 48.79
N ILE A 1206 22.58 -37.72 49.61
CA ILE A 1206 21.32 -38.33 49.21
C ILE A 1206 20.21 -37.39 49.68
N LYS A 1207 19.32 -37.01 48.77
CA LYS A 1207 18.16 -36.17 49.09
C LYS A 1207 16.86 -36.89 48.74
N ASP A 1208 15.77 -36.50 49.38
CA ASP A 1208 14.43 -36.85 48.90
C ASP A 1208 14.08 -35.99 47.68
N LEU A 1209 13.03 -36.36 46.93
CA LEU A 1209 12.56 -35.58 45.77
C LEU A 1209 12.03 -34.17 46.14
N ASN A 1210 11.95 -33.82 47.43
CA ASN A 1210 11.62 -32.47 47.90
C ASN A 1210 12.88 -31.65 48.24
N GLY A 1211 14.07 -32.18 47.99
CA GLY A 1211 15.36 -31.54 48.22
C GLY A 1211 15.91 -31.64 49.65
N ASN A 1212 15.26 -32.38 50.56
CA ASN A 1212 15.74 -32.56 51.93
C ASN A 1212 16.87 -33.59 51.97
N THR A 1213 17.99 -33.25 52.62
CA THR A 1213 19.09 -34.20 52.82
C THR A 1213 18.69 -35.35 53.74
N ILE A 1214 18.74 -36.57 53.20
CA ILE A 1214 18.49 -37.84 53.90
C ILE A 1214 19.79 -38.35 54.54
N ALA A 1215 20.89 -38.33 53.78
CA ALA A 1215 22.19 -38.80 54.24
C ALA A 1215 23.33 -38.08 53.48
N SER A 1216 24.49 -37.96 54.10
CA SER A 1216 25.70 -37.44 53.47
C SER A 1216 26.93 -38.15 54.03
N ASN A 1217 28.02 -38.17 53.26
CA ASN A 1217 29.29 -38.71 53.73
C ASN A 1217 30.17 -37.62 54.36
N ASN A 1218 31.15 -38.06 55.14
CA ASN A 1218 32.33 -37.24 55.39
C ASN A 1218 33.27 -37.44 54.19
N SER A 1219 33.28 -36.49 53.25
CA SER A 1219 34.20 -36.35 52.11
C SER A 1219 35.23 -37.48 51.84
N VAL A 1220 35.17 -38.15 50.68
CA VAL A 1220 36.14 -39.19 50.28
C VAL A 1220 37.18 -38.63 49.32
N GLN A 1221 38.44 -39.04 49.49
CA GLN A 1221 39.54 -38.59 48.63
C GLN A 1221 39.65 -39.45 47.36
N THR A 1222 39.81 -38.82 46.19
CA THR A 1222 40.00 -39.49 44.90
C THR A 1222 41.36 -40.17 44.80
N ASP A 1223 41.42 -41.30 44.10
CA ASP A 1223 42.65 -42.06 43.85
C ASP A 1223 43.53 -41.45 42.75
N SER A 1224 44.59 -42.15 42.32
CA SER A 1224 45.52 -41.66 41.29
C SER A 1224 44.91 -41.52 39.89
N PHE A 1225 43.73 -42.07 39.66
CA PHE A 1225 42.98 -42.00 38.40
C PHE A 1225 41.74 -41.12 38.52
N GLY A 1226 41.58 -40.40 39.63
CA GLY A 1226 40.39 -39.61 39.92
C GLY A 1226 39.22 -40.43 40.46
N GLY A 1227 39.38 -41.74 40.69
CA GLY A 1227 38.31 -42.61 41.16
C GLY A 1227 37.94 -42.34 42.62
N PHE A 1228 36.65 -42.31 42.91
CA PHE A 1228 36.12 -42.24 44.27
C PHE A 1228 35.13 -43.38 44.54
N ASN A 1229 35.06 -43.80 45.81
CA ASN A 1229 34.14 -44.83 46.28
C ASN A 1229 33.60 -44.43 47.65
N VAL A 1230 32.32 -44.11 47.72
CA VAL A 1230 31.65 -43.62 48.93
C VAL A 1230 30.68 -44.64 49.44
N SER A 1231 30.77 -44.96 50.74
CA SER A 1231 29.82 -45.83 51.44
C SER A 1231 28.97 -45.05 52.43
N LEU A 1232 27.65 -45.16 52.31
CA LEU A 1232 26.64 -44.55 53.17
C LEU A 1232 25.80 -45.63 53.85
N TYR A 1233 25.69 -45.57 55.18
CA TYR A 1233 24.87 -46.51 55.94
C TYR A 1233 23.40 -46.08 55.90
N ILE A 1234 22.49 -47.01 55.58
CA ILE A 1234 21.05 -46.76 55.58
C ILE A 1234 20.56 -46.93 57.03
N ASP A 1235 20.64 -45.83 57.77
CA ASP A 1235 20.29 -45.79 59.19
C ASP A 1235 18.77 -45.74 59.37
N PRO A 1236 18.15 -46.73 60.06
CA PRO A 1236 16.72 -46.70 60.38
C PRO A 1236 16.28 -45.52 61.26
N ALA A 1237 17.21 -44.77 61.85
CA ALA A 1237 16.92 -43.54 62.60
C ALA A 1237 16.78 -42.30 61.69
N GLU A 1238 17.25 -42.36 60.45
CA GLU A 1238 17.17 -41.30 59.45
C GLU A 1238 15.97 -41.51 58.51
N PRO A 1239 15.37 -40.46 57.93
CA PRO A 1239 14.10 -40.55 57.19
C PRO A 1239 14.29 -41.07 55.76
N TRP A 1240 14.92 -42.23 55.56
CA TRP A 1240 15.02 -42.85 54.24
C TRP A 1240 13.62 -43.24 53.74
N PRO A 1241 13.21 -42.82 52.52
CA PRO A 1241 11.96 -43.28 51.94
C PRO A 1241 12.04 -44.78 51.67
N SER A 1242 10.90 -45.45 51.57
CA SER A 1242 10.93 -46.90 51.34
C SER A 1242 11.39 -47.26 49.92
N LEU A 1243 11.09 -46.43 48.93
CA LEU A 1243 11.46 -46.64 47.53
C LEU A 1243 12.69 -45.82 47.16
N ARG A 1244 13.59 -46.41 46.37
CA ARG A 1244 14.77 -45.72 45.85
C ARG A 1244 14.42 -44.61 44.86
N SER A 1245 13.31 -44.77 44.13
CA SER A 1245 12.79 -43.79 43.18
C SER A 1245 12.35 -42.47 43.81
N ASP A 1246 12.23 -42.43 45.14
CA ASP A 1246 11.83 -41.24 45.87
C ASP A 1246 13.06 -40.49 46.44
N SER A 1247 14.26 -40.78 45.90
CA SER A 1247 15.53 -40.20 46.31
C SER A 1247 16.42 -39.90 45.11
N GLU A 1248 17.27 -38.90 45.25
CA GLU A 1248 18.26 -38.48 44.26
C GLU A 1248 19.66 -38.49 44.86
N ILE A 1249 20.67 -38.80 44.05
CA ILE A 1249 22.08 -38.84 44.45
C ILE A 1249 22.79 -37.62 43.89
N TRP A 1250 23.38 -36.83 44.77
CA TRP A 1250 24.16 -35.65 44.42
C TRP A 1250 25.63 -35.90 44.69
N VAL A 1251 26.45 -35.87 43.65
CA VAL A 1251 27.91 -35.87 43.78
C VAL A 1251 28.41 -34.47 43.47
N TYR A 1252 29.13 -33.86 44.41
CA TYR A 1252 29.69 -32.52 44.20
C TYR A 1252 31.15 -32.40 44.61
N PHE A 1253 31.85 -31.54 43.88
CA PHE A 1253 33.24 -31.17 44.09
C PHE A 1253 33.35 -29.67 44.32
N ASP A 1254 33.81 -29.28 45.51
CA ASP A 1254 34.08 -27.88 45.85
C ASP A 1254 35.58 -27.57 45.65
N PRO A 1255 35.95 -26.75 44.66
CA PRO A 1255 37.34 -26.40 44.39
C PRO A 1255 37.98 -25.57 45.52
N THR A 1256 37.19 -24.78 46.25
CA THR A 1256 37.67 -23.96 47.39
C THR A 1256 38.07 -24.86 48.55
N TYR A 1257 37.24 -25.86 48.86
CA TYR A 1257 37.55 -26.86 49.89
C TYR A 1257 38.79 -27.71 49.55
N ASN A 1258 39.08 -27.85 48.25
CA ASN A 1258 40.22 -28.60 47.72
C ASN A 1258 41.46 -27.75 47.42
N ASN A 1259 41.48 -26.46 47.79
CA ASN A 1259 42.60 -25.53 47.56
C ASN A 1259 42.96 -25.34 46.06
N LEU A 1260 41.94 -25.22 45.20
CA LEU A 1260 42.11 -25.01 43.76
C LEU A 1260 41.51 -23.66 43.35
N ASP A 1261 42.34 -22.80 42.78
CA ASP A 1261 41.99 -21.40 42.51
C ASP A 1261 41.26 -21.17 41.18
N TYR A 1262 41.22 -22.17 40.27
CA TYR A 1262 40.90 -21.96 38.85
C TYR A 1262 39.98 -23.03 38.23
N ILE A 1263 39.04 -23.58 39.00
CA ILE A 1263 38.18 -24.70 38.57
C ILE A 1263 36.70 -24.37 38.76
N ILE A 1264 35.87 -24.78 37.80
CA ILE A 1264 34.40 -24.76 37.94
C ILE A 1264 33.95 -25.85 38.90
N ALA A 1265 33.20 -25.48 39.94
CA ALA A 1265 32.52 -26.42 40.81
C ALA A 1265 31.50 -27.24 40.00
N SER A 1266 31.56 -28.57 40.08
CA SER A 1266 30.66 -29.48 39.36
C SER A 1266 29.77 -30.20 40.36
N ASN A 1267 28.47 -30.25 40.07
CA ASN A 1267 27.48 -31.13 40.69
C ASN A 1267 26.85 -32.01 39.61
N GLU A 1268 26.77 -33.31 39.86
CA GLU A 1268 26.03 -34.25 39.01
C GLU A 1268 24.85 -34.79 39.82
N GLU A 1269 23.63 -34.61 39.29
CA GLU A 1269 22.36 -35.04 39.88
C GLU A 1269 21.86 -36.28 39.14
N PHE A 1270 21.57 -37.35 39.89
CA PHE A 1270 20.95 -38.57 39.36
C PHE A 1270 19.51 -38.71 39.85
N THR A 1271 18.57 -38.78 38.91
CA THR A 1271 17.14 -39.12 39.11
C THR A 1271 16.87 -40.61 38.92
#